data_AF-A0A660PQH1-F1
#
_entry.id   AF-A0A660PQH1-F1
#
_cell.length_a   1.000
_cell.length_b   1.000
_cell.length_c   1.000
_cell.angle_alpha   90.00
_cell.angle_beta   90.00
_cell.angle_gamma   90.00
#
_symmetry.space_group_name_H-M   'P 1'
#
loop_
_entity.id
_entity.type
_entity.pdbx_description
1 polymer ?
#
loop_
_entity_poly.entity_id
_entity_poly.type
_entity_poly.pdbx_seq_one_letter_code
_entity_poly.pdbx_strand_id
1 'polypeptide(L)'
;MKYVRVILLLAVSMLAVIFSSAVVTADEDDPTAKSATLVIGGHQPVPRVPKDALFEGFESGVVPPAGWTLLQTNPNETWQLHDFDPHSGLYAAEVLYDAALLDQDEVLLSPPFTADTGSVDFWSFGSLYWCRDTYDNCDLEVWLVKGNWGGGDDILLGLADDDWISTWEWSNSTFDFSAYADGSPARIAFRYIGNDGAQVALDDITINYSTTTCNDLHEPNDSRAEATPINYGDTLSADICPAGDVDYYVFSGGAGDVIVVDIDAQSLSPASALDSYLYLLDSYGNELTHNDDYGGLDSRIEYTLPADGTYYLKVEEYNHPNEGGPDYFYTISLVLAPPPFDVHSNYTASPPTIDGHISAGEWSDAASYDITALAALVRLEGGDVNLAIVGSGQQPRPKSPSSPVTLYVMNDGSHLYLAFDNPNDTVYHDFDQVGIYFDDNPLPSDGRWTNTTCGHADGEGNFWVLNSTPEFREIIAGPNYCDPVEPAPGVDGSLQFISGHAQAEVAIDLTNSALRASPGDSINMRLWIYDYDTGVMDGVWPIGSVWNDPSTYRPLTLATGGDVGPVVYDSHTVDDDTNGQSNGNGDGIVNCGETIELYVDLYNQGSDTATGVNAIISTGDPYVTWLYNTTSGYPDIPGGGTGTNTDDFDFEVDPSTPNGHIIHFDLDINADQGSWTDSFDLPVACIGQASWTFLVYLDGDNNLEEAAIDDFLEMASVGSDSNVNIVVQLDRIPGYDSSYGDWTSTKRYRITPGMTPTPGNALQDIGEANMGDPQTLIDFVQWGMSNYPADHYAVIIWDHGSGWRLRPEEKPLIKDIAYDDTSGGDALNMPELRNAMDILSDGGLDPLDLVGFDACLMGMIEVDDQLIPFVEVRVGSEETEPWDGWPYDGILSALTANPTMSASQLGTIIVDEYHASYGNGETQSAVDLGTAYSDLVGAVSNFATALINGVPTYCSEMAIARSRTQMFYYTTYVDLYDFAYQINQQVSDVTINTAATAVMNSVNNAVIQEQHGSSWPGAHGVSIYFPEFEGGYDTTYDGSQGWLQFTANTQWDEWLHAFHDCPTTCNDLHEPNDSRAEATPINYGDTLSAD
;
A
#
# COMPACT_ATOMS: atom_id res chain seq x y z
N MET A 1 20.61 71.68 -19.79
CA MET A 1 19.29 72.36 -19.98
C MET A 1 18.42 71.41 -20.77
N LYS A 2 17.16 71.06 -20.49
CA LYS A 2 16.24 71.14 -19.32
C LYS A 2 15.11 70.15 -19.67
N TYR A 3 14.56 69.26 -18.84
CA TYR A 3 14.81 68.77 -17.47
C TYR A 3 14.54 67.23 -17.49
N VAL A 4 15.18 66.38 -16.70
CA VAL A 4 14.82 65.95 -15.31
C VAL A 4 13.33 65.60 -15.18
N ARG A 5 12.89 64.37 -14.84
CA ARG A 5 13.55 63.19 -14.18
C ARG A 5 13.13 61.85 -14.84
N VAL A 6 13.81 60.74 -14.51
CA VAL A 6 13.80 59.44 -15.22
C VAL A 6 14.17 58.27 -14.27
N ILE A 7 13.66 57.03 -14.51
CA ILE A 7 14.10 55.69 -13.97
C ILE A 7 13.71 55.35 -12.50
N LEU A 8 13.26 54.13 -12.09
CA LEU A 8 13.07 52.80 -12.77
C LEU A 8 11.89 51.94 -12.17
N LEU A 9 11.50 50.88 -12.91
CA LEU A 9 10.71 49.62 -12.68
C LEU A 9 10.47 49.14 -11.22
N LEU A 10 9.47 48.32 -10.83
CA LEU A 10 8.28 47.57 -11.40
C LEU A 10 7.27 47.35 -10.21
N ALA A 11 6.08 46.71 -10.22
CA ALA A 11 5.17 45.98 -11.14
C ALA A 11 3.69 46.44 -10.82
N VAL A 12 2.50 46.04 -11.33
CA VAL A 12 1.90 44.91 -12.13
C VAL A 12 1.42 43.68 -11.30
N SER A 13 0.22 43.07 -11.45
CA SER A 13 -1.22 43.52 -11.38
C SER A 13 -2.17 42.45 -11.99
N MET A 14 -3.35 42.01 -11.48
CA MET A 14 -4.53 42.63 -10.82
C MET A 14 -5.61 43.25 -11.75
N LEU A 15 -6.91 43.01 -11.42
CA LEU A 15 -8.18 43.75 -11.72
C LEU A 15 -9.12 43.35 -12.90
N ALA A 16 -10.43 43.70 -12.74
CA ALA A 16 -11.59 43.18 -13.50
C ALA A 16 -12.84 44.13 -13.55
N VAL A 17 -13.83 43.80 -14.42
CA VAL A 17 -15.26 44.30 -14.54
C VAL A 17 -15.40 45.82 -14.90
N ILE A 18 -16.37 46.40 -15.67
CA ILE A 18 -17.86 46.41 -15.68
C ILE A 18 -18.44 46.81 -17.08
N PHE A 19 -19.69 46.41 -17.39
CA PHE A 19 -20.46 46.62 -18.65
C PHE A 19 -21.37 47.89 -18.71
N SER A 20 -21.81 48.30 -19.94
CA SER A 20 -23.16 48.90 -20.19
C SER A 20 -23.61 49.03 -21.66
N SER A 21 -24.67 48.30 -22.05
CA SER A 21 -25.82 48.62 -22.96
C SER A 21 -25.69 49.32 -24.35
N ALA A 22 -26.28 48.71 -25.40
CA ALA A 22 -26.95 49.35 -26.56
C ALA A 22 -27.92 48.36 -27.28
N VAL A 23 -28.90 48.84 -28.08
CA VAL A 23 -29.93 48.03 -28.79
C VAL A 23 -30.22 48.58 -30.20
N VAL A 24 -30.43 47.70 -31.20
CA VAL A 24 -30.98 48.00 -32.54
C VAL A 24 -31.89 46.84 -33.02
N THR A 25 -32.89 47.12 -33.86
CA THR A 25 -33.90 46.17 -34.37
C THR A 25 -33.68 45.74 -35.83
N ALA A 26 -34.25 44.60 -36.23
CA ALA A 26 -34.33 44.13 -37.62
C ALA A 26 -35.55 44.72 -38.39
N ASP A 27 -35.62 44.45 -39.70
CA ASP A 27 -36.70 44.79 -40.66
C ASP A 27 -36.76 43.69 -41.75
N GLU A 28 -37.91 43.47 -42.40
CA GLU A 28 -38.20 42.26 -43.23
C GLU A 28 -38.15 42.49 -44.76
N ASP A 29 -38.53 41.45 -45.55
CA ASP A 29 -38.73 41.39 -47.02
C ASP A 29 -37.51 41.47 -47.99
N ASP A 30 -37.00 40.31 -48.47
CA ASP A 30 -36.81 40.02 -49.92
C ASP A 30 -36.52 38.51 -50.21
N PRO A 31 -37.44 37.76 -50.85
CA PRO A 31 -37.18 36.39 -51.30
C PRO A 31 -36.62 36.34 -52.75
N THR A 32 -35.52 35.60 -52.93
CA THR A 32 -34.85 35.18 -54.20
C THR A 32 -33.67 36.00 -54.74
N ALA A 33 -32.48 35.82 -54.14
CA ALA A 33 -31.21 36.24 -54.74
C ALA A 33 -30.12 35.13 -54.66
N LYS A 34 -30.04 34.25 -55.68
CA LYS A 34 -28.91 33.30 -55.81
C LYS A 34 -27.69 33.97 -56.49
N SER A 35 -26.50 33.53 -56.07
CA SER A 35 -25.15 33.78 -56.62
C SER A 35 -24.49 35.15 -56.40
N ALA A 36 -23.30 35.14 -55.77
CA ALA A 36 -22.04 35.58 -56.41
C ALA A 36 -20.78 35.23 -55.59
N THR A 37 -19.90 34.42 -56.19
CA THR A 37 -18.42 34.58 -56.23
C THR A 37 -17.60 34.73 -54.93
N LEU A 38 -16.71 33.75 -54.73
CA LEU A 38 -15.51 33.75 -53.87
C LEU A 38 -14.77 35.10 -53.74
N VAL A 39 -14.49 35.52 -52.50
CA VAL A 39 -13.49 36.53 -52.16
C VAL A 39 -12.55 35.95 -51.10
N ILE A 40 -11.23 36.13 -51.27
CA ILE A 40 -10.20 35.53 -50.40
C ILE A 40 -9.72 36.57 -49.37
N GLY A 41 -9.65 36.16 -48.09
CA GLY A 41 -8.78 36.77 -47.09
C GLY A 41 -9.40 37.86 -46.23
N GLY A 42 -9.86 37.48 -45.03
CA GLY A 42 -10.38 38.41 -44.02
C GLY A 42 -10.60 37.71 -42.69
N HIS A 43 -9.50 37.37 -42.00
CA HIS A 43 -9.51 36.65 -40.72
C HIS A 43 -10.36 37.42 -39.69
N GLN A 44 -11.55 36.91 -39.38
CA GLN A 44 -12.29 37.30 -38.18
C GLN A 44 -11.68 36.53 -36.99
N PRO A 45 -11.70 37.08 -35.77
CA PRO A 45 -11.41 36.27 -34.60
C PRO A 45 -12.47 35.16 -34.51
N VAL A 46 -12.02 33.91 -34.51
CA VAL A 46 -12.86 32.77 -34.14
C VAL A 46 -13.36 33.04 -32.70
N PRO A 47 -14.62 32.72 -32.36
CA PRO A 47 -15.04 32.67 -30.97
C PRO A 47 -14.02 31.86 -30.16
N ARG A 48 -13.64 32.35 -28.99
CA ARG A 48 -12.73 31.60 -28.12
C ARG A 48 -13.56 30.50 -27.49
N VAL A 49 -13.58 29.33 -28.13
CA VAL A 49 -14.14 28.09 -27.58
C VAL A 49 -13.57 27.95 -26.15
N PRO A 50 -14.39 27.61 -25.13
CA PRO A 50 -13.86 27.14 -23.86
C PRO A 50 -12.84 26.03 -24.12
N LYS A 51 -11.78 25.90 -23.30
CA LYS A 51 -10.86 24.77 -23.46
C LYS A 51 -11.54 23.44 -23.06
N ASP A 52 -12.62 23.56 -22.29
CA ASP A 52 -13.19 22.55 -21.41
C ASP A 52 -14.71 22.43 -21.73
N ALA A 53 -15.03 22.30 -23.02
CA ALA A 53 -16.39 22.05 -23.51
C ALA A 53 -16.39 21.34 -24.88
N LEU A 54 -17.24 20.32 -25.05
CA LEU A 54 -17.50 19.66 -26.33
C LEU A 54 -18.84 20.10 -26.93
N PHE A 55 -18.97 19.95 -28.25
CA PHE A 55 -20.16 20.29 -29.03
C PHE A 55 -20.40 19.21 -30.10
N GLU A 56 -21.64 19.04 -30.54
CA GLU A 56 -22.02 18.04 -31.56
C GLU A 56 -21.24 18.15 -32.88
N GLY A 57 -21.33 19.29 -33.58
CA GLY A 57 -20.76 19.46 -34.93
C GLY A 57 -21.61 18.91 -36.08
N PHE A 58 -22.91 18.63 -35.89
CA PHE A 58 -23.86 18.22 -36.94
C PHE A 58 -23.89 19.20 -38.14
N GLU A 59 -23.65 20.50 -37.89
CA GLU A 59 -23.44 21.55 -38.89
C GLU A 59 -22.38 21.25 -39.98
N SER A 60 -21.55 20.22 -39.79
CA SER A 60 -20.67 19.67 -40.83
C SER A 60 -21.40 18.95 -41.97
N GLY A 61 -22.68 18.60 -41.79
CA GLY A 61 -23.48 17.81 -42.73
C GLY A 61 -23.19 16.31 -42.69
N VAL A 62 -22.76 15.79 -41.54
CA VAL A 62 -22.39 14.37 -41.32
C VAL A 62 -22.81 13.93 -39.91
N VAL A 63 -23.45 12.77 -39.82
CA VAL A 63 -23.74 12.04 -38.57
C VAL A 63 -23.17 10.62 -38.69
N PRO A 64 -22.42 10.10 -37.69
CA PRO A 64 -21.87 10.83 -36.56
C PRO A 64 -20.82 11.87 -37.04
N PRO A 65 -20.74 13.05 -36.41
CA PRO A 65 -19.72 14.05 -36.71
C PRO A 65 -18.33 13.61 -36.23
N ALA A 66 -17.27 14.28 -36.72
CA ALA A 66 -15.89 13.82 -36.54
C ALA A 66 -15.46 13.77 -35.05
N GLY A 67 -15.19 12.56 -34.54
CA GLY A 67 -14.80 12.29 -33.16
C GLY A 67 -15.92 11.68 -32.32
N TRP A 68 -17.17 11.81 -32.75
CA TRP A 68 -18.31 11.08 -32.19
C TRP A 68 -18.33 9.64 -32.73
N THR A 69 -18.88 8.72 -31.94
CA THR A 69 -19.02 7.30 -32.28
C THR A 69 -20.50 6.94 -32.35
N LEU A 70 -20.88 6.01 -33.24
CA LEU A 70 -22.26 5.55 -33.41
C LEU A 70 -22.27 4.02 -33.32
N LEU A 71 -23.02 3.48 -32.37
CA LEU A 71 -23.27 2.04 -32.20
C LEU A 71 -24.70 1.75 -32.68
N GLN A 72 -24.84 0.71 -33.50
CA GLN A 72 -26.03 0.50 -34.34
C GLN A 72 -26.59 -0.91 -34.16
N THR A 73 -27.84 -1.01 -33.72
CA THR A 73 -28.62 -2.26 -33.67
C THR A 73 -29.36 -2.46 -35.00
N ASN A 74 -29.92 -1.40 -35.58
CA ASN A 74 -30.61 -1.40 -36.86
C ASN A 74 -29.97 -0.38 -37.83
N PRO A 75 -28.94 -0.76 -38.62
CA PRO A 75 -28.19 0.14 -39.50
C PRO A 75 -29.00 0.70 -40.71
N ASN A 76 -30.32 0.46 -40.76
CA ASN A 76 -31.22 1.07 -41.75
C ASN A 76 -31.97 2.29 -41.19
N GLU A 77 -32.31 2.27 -39.90
CA GLU A 77 -33.13 3.29 -39.21
C GLU A 77 -32.43 3.67 -37.89
N THR A 78 -31.28 4.31 -38.08
CA THR A 78 -30.22 4.66 -37.11
C THR A 78 -30.09 6.18 -36.96
N TRP A 79 -29.24 6.66 -36.05
CA TRP A 79 -28.87 8.08 -35.96
C TRP A 79 -28.30 8.60 -37.29
N GLN A 80 -29.07 9.45 -37.97
CA GLN A 80 -28.77 9.98 -39.29
C GLN A 80 -28.99 11.51 -39.35
N LEU A 81 -28.64 12.12 -40.48
CA LEU A 81 -28.64 13.57 -40.66
C LEU A 81 -30.06 14.11 -40.92
N HIS A 82 -30.60 14.88 -39.96
CA HIS A 82 -31.87 15.60 -40.09
C HIS A 82 -31.64 16.98 -40.74
N ASP A 83 -32.31 17.27 -41.87
CA ASP A 83 -32.17 18.54 -42.63
C ASP A 83 -33.47 19.35 -42.79
N PHE A 84 -34.55 18.97 -42.10
CA PHE A 84 -35.90 19.48 -42.35
C PHE A 84 -36.41 20.52 -41.33
N ASP A 85 -36.26 20.27 -40.02
CA ASP A 85 -36.72 21.17 -38.95
C ASP A 85 -35.80 21.11 -37.68
N PRO A 86 -34.48 21.33 -37.81
CA PRO A 86 -33.56 21.42 -36.67
C PRO A 86 -33.96 22.59 -35.74
N HIS A 87 -33.61 22.51 -34.46
CA HIS A 87 -33.83 23.59 -33.49
C HIS A 87 -33.03 24.84 -33.86
N SER A 88 -31.81 24.60 -34.37
CA SER A 88 -30.76 25.57 -34.62
C SER A 88 -30.10 25.31 -35.99
N GLY A 89 -29.01 26.02 -36.29
CA GLY A 89 -28.13 25.73 -37.43
C GLY A 89 -28.81 25.48 -38.78
N LEU A 90 -28.49 24.33 -39.37
CA LEU A 90 -28.92 23.77 -40.65
C LEU A 90 -29.13 22.24 -40.57
N TYR A 91 -28.46 21.53 -39.65
CA TYR A 91 -28.59 20.08 -39.50
C TYR A 91 -28.58 19.63 -38.03
N ALA A 92 -29.43 18.65 -37.73
CA ALA A 92 -29.50 17.93 -36.46
C ALA A 92 -29.23 16.42 -36.67
N ALA A 93 -29.25 15.61 -35.61
CA ALA A 93 -29.28 14.14 -35.70
C ALA A 93 -30.67 13.58 -35.38
N GLU A 94 -31.13 12.55 -36.09
CA GLU A 94 -32.41 11.87 -35.81
C GLU A 94 -32.33 10.35 -35.96
N VAL A 95 -33.15 9.63 -35.19
CA VAL A 95 -33.55 8.24 -35.48
C VAL A 95 -34.96 8.27 -36.04
N LEU A 96 -35.17 7.61 -37.18
CA LEU A 96 -36.46 7.57 -37.88
C LEU A 96 -37.33 6.38 -37.49
N TYR A 97 -38.63 6.53 -37.71
CA TYR A 97 -39.65 5.49 -37.62
C TYR A 97 -39.30 4.26 -38.47
N ASP A 98 -39.03 3.09 -37.85
CA ASP A 98 -39.02 1.83 -38.60
C ASP A 98 -40.47 1.35 -38.86
N ALA A 99 -40.77 1.07 -40.12
CA ALA A 99 -42.03 0.48 -40.57
C ALA A 99 -42.10 -1.04 -40.44
N ALA A 100 -40.98 -1.71 -40.18
CA ALA A 100 -40.89 -3.16 -39.96
C ALA A 100 -41.17 -3.56 -38.49
N LEU A 101 -41.04 -2.62 -37.55
CA LEU A 101 -41.11 -2.85 -36.10
C LEU A 101 -40.00 -3.82 -35.65
N LEU A 102 -38.77 -3.44 -35.96
CA LEU A 102 -37.55 -4.02 -35.38
C LEU A 102 -37.06 -3.11 -34.26
N ASP A 103 -36.39 -3.70 -33.29
CA ASP A 103 -35.78 -3.03 -32.14
C ASP A 103 -34.75 -1.98 -32.63
N GLN A 104 -34.82 -0.75 -32.08
CA GLN A 104 -34.03 0.42 -32.52
C GLN A 104 -33.15 0.96 -31.38
N ASP A 105 -32.37 0.09 -30.74
CA ASP A 105 -31.43 0.47 -29.68
C ASP A 105 -30.17 1.11 -30.27
N GLU A 106 -30.21 2.43 -30.45
CA GLU A 106 -29.24 3.21 -31.23
C GLU A 106 -28.49 4.21 -30.33
N VAL A 107 -27.15 4.13 -30.29
CA VAL A 107 -26.32 4.90 -29.35
C VAL A 107 -25.41 5.88 -30.08
N LEU A 108 -25.56 7.17 -29.79
CA LEU A 108 -24.66 8.24 -30.24
C LEU A 108 -23.76 8.67 -29.07
N LEU A 109 -22.46 8.39 -29.18
CA LEU A 109 -21.44 8.68 -28.15
C LEU A 109 -20.56 9.87 -28.51
N SER A 110 -20.27 10.70 -27.52
CA SER A 110 -19.33 11.81 -27.62
C SER A 110 -17.88 11.34 -27.87
N PRO A 111 -17.00 12.26 -28.30
CA PRO A 111 -15.56 12.09 -28.09
C PRO A 111 -15.26 11.89 -26.60
N PRO A 112 -14.16 11.20 -26.25
CA PRO A 112 -13.72 11.11 -24.86
C PRO A 112 -13.24 12.47 -24.33
N PHE A 113 -13.51 12.70 -23.06
CA PHE A 113 -13.02 13.82 -22.25
C PHE A 113 -12.62 13.33 -20.86
N THR A 114 -12.05 14.21 -20.06
CA THR A 114 -11.71 13.96 -18.64
C THR A 114 -12.31 15.09 -17.83
N ALA A 115 -12.92 14.77 -16.68
CA ALA A 115 -13.67 15.72 -15.87
C ALA A 115 -13.75 15.29 -14.41
N ASP A 116 -13.74 16.30 -13.52
CA ASP A 116 -14.03 16.18 -12.09
C ASP A 116 -15.37 16.86 -11.74
N THR A 117 -15.90 17.69 -12.65
CA THR A 117 -17.27 18.23 -12.62
C THR A 117 -17.77 18.47 -14.04
N GLY A 118 -19.09 18.45 -14.26
CA GLY A 118 -19.66 18.78 -15.57
C GLY A 118 -21.17 18.59 -15.73
N SER A 119 -21.70 19.15 -16.83
CA SER A 119 -23.08 18.98 -17.28
C SER A 119 -23.15 18.69 -18.77
N VAL A 120 -24.23 18.03 -19.21
CA VAL A 120 -24.63 17.99 -20.62
C VAL A 120 -25.95 18.73 -20.81
N ASP A 121 -25.96 19.65 -21.76
CA ASP A 121 -27.05 20.56 -22.09
C ASP A 121 -27.38 20.40 -23.58
N PHE A 122 -28.63 20.07 -23.93
CA PHE A 122 -29.01 19.82 -25.33
C PHE A 122 -30.51 20.03 -25.58
N TRP A 123 -30.90 20.02 -26.84
CA TRP A 123 -32.31 19.99 -27.25
C TRP A 123 -32.66 18.64 -27.87
N SER A 124 -33.86 18.15 -27.56
CA SER A 124 -34.43 16.95 -28.18
C SER A 124 -35.89 17.16 -28.56
N PHE A 125 -36.39 16.36 -29.50
CA PHE A 125 -37.83 16.17 -29.67
C PHE A 125 -38.14 14.73 -30.04
N GLY A 126 -39.39 14.35 -29.77
CA GLY A 126 -40.01 13.18 -30.36
C GLY A 126 -41.52 13.22 -30.17
N SER A 127 -42.15 12.06 -30.28
CA SER A 127 -43.58 11.93 -30.02
C SER A 127 -43.84 11.43 -28.61
N LEU A 128 -44.03 12.37 -27.68
CA LEU A 128 -44.52 12.13 -26.31
C LEU A 128 -45.69 11.12 -26.23
N TYR A 129 -46.59 11.13 -27.22
CA TYR A 129 -47.74 10.22 -27.34
C TYR A 129 -47.35 8.73 -27.52
N TRP A 130 -46.20 8.48 -28.14
CA TRP A 130 -45.64 7.15 -28.34
C TRP A 130 -44.74 6.81 -27.14
N CYS A 131 -43.68 7.60 -26.90
CA CYS A 131 -42.68 7.30 -25.88
C CYS A 131 -43.21 7.22 -24.44
N ARG A 132 -44.12 8.11 -23.98
CA ARG A 132 -44.51 8.19 -22.55
C ARG A 132 -46.02 8.18 -22.23
N ASP A 133 -46.88 8.70 -23.11
CA ASP A 133 -48.29 8.98 -22.75
C ASP A 133 -49.26 7.79 -22.91
N THR A 134 -49.13 6.99 -23.99
CA THR A 134 -50.20 6.06 -24.44
C THR A 134 -49.73 4.72 -24.99
N TYR A 135 -48.49 4.63 -25.49
CA TYR A 135 -47.92 3.37 -25.97
C TYR A 135 -46.68 2.92 -25.20
N ASP A 136 -45.92 3.85 -24.61
CA ASP A 136 -44.85 3.57 -23.64
C ASP A 136 -43.76 2.68 -24.30
N ASN A 137 -43.31 3.12 -25.48
CA ASN A 137 -42.64 2.26 -26.47
C ASN A 137 -41.34 2.82 -27.08
N CYS A 138 -40.81 3.89 -26.48
CA CYS A 138 -39.50 4.44 -26.75
C CYS A 138 -39.02 5.30 -25.58
N ASP A 139 -37.71 5.34 -25.36
CA ASP A 139 -37.04 6.15 -24.35
C ASP A 139 -35.85 6.87 -24.99
N LEU A 140 -35.47 8.04 -24.46
CA LEU A 140 -34.21 8.70 -24.81
C LEU A 140 -33.33 8.81 -23.56
N GLU A 141 -32.50 7.80 -23.32
CA GLU A 141 -31.60 7.73 -22.18
C GLU A 141 -30.34 8.58 -22.41
N VAL A 142 -29.87 9.25 -21.35
CA VAL A 142 -28.59 9.97 -21.32
C VAL A 142 -27.69 9.36 -20.25
N TRP A 143 -26.49 8.93 -20.65
CA TRP A 143 -25.54 8.23 -19.79
C TRP A 143 -24.20 8.96 -19.72
N LEU A 144 -23.59 9.01 -18.53
CA LEU A 144 -22.15 9.19 -18.39
C LEU A 144 -21.49 7.83 -18.59
N VAL A 145 -20.61 7.75 -19.57
CA VAL A 145 -19.93 6.52 -19.97
C VAL A 145 -18.55 6.50 -19.38
N LYS A 146 -18.21 5.42 -18.69
CA LYS A 146 -16.87 5.14 -18.16
C LYS A 146 -16.20 4.11 -19.08
N GLY A 147 -14.89 4.21 -19.28
CA GLY A 147 -14.14 3.31 -20.16
C GLY A 147 -14.77 3.10 -21.56
N ASN A 148 -15.43 1.95 -21.73
CA ASN A 148 -16.15 1.52 -22.93
C ASN A 148 -17.65 1.35 -22.65
N TRP A 149 -18.48 1.81 -23.59
CA TRP A 149 -19.94 1.65 -23.53
C TRP A 149 -20.37 0.19 -23.31
N GLY A 150 -21.17 -0.05 -22.28
CA GLY A 150 -21.61 -1.37 -21.84
C GLY A 150 -20.69 -2.04 -20.81
N GLY A 151 -19.64 -1.38 -20.31
CA GLY A 151 -18.66 -1.92 -19.35
C GLY A 151 -19.16 -2.18 -17.92
N GLY A 152 -20.45 -1.95 -17.63
CA GLY A 152 -21.06 -2.14 -16.31
C GLY A 152 -20.88 -0.96 -15.35
N ASP A 153 -19.95 -0.06 -15.63
CA ASP A 153 -19.63 1.19 -14.92
C ASP A 153 -20.33 2.44 -15.51
N ASP A 154 -21.12 2.28 -16.57
CA ASP A 154 -21.94 3.32 -17.18
C ASP A 154 -23.07 3.82 -16.25
N ILE A 155 -23.19 5.14 -16.09
CA ILE A 155 -24.12 5.78 -15.13
C ILE A 155 -25.24 6.52 -15.88
N LEU A 156 -26.47 6.03 -15.74
CA LEU A 156 -27.68 6.68 -16.27
C LEU A 156 -27.91 8.02 -15.55
N LEU A 157 -27.76 9.13 -16.29
CA LEU A 157 -28.03 10.47 -15.79
C LEU A 157 -29.54 10.80 -15.81
N GLY A 158 -30.28 10.21 -16.76
CA GLY A 158 -31.75 10.24 -16.78
C GLY A 158 -32.36 10.04 -18.16
N LEU A 159 -33.68 10.23 -18.24
CA LEU A 159 -34.48 10.15 -19.46
C LEU A 159 -34.82 11.57 -19.95
N ALA A 160 -34.51 11.85 -21.22
CA ALA A 160 -34.67 13.19 -21.81
C ALA A 160 -36.08 13.47 -22.34
N ASP A 161 -36.84 12.42 -22.69
CA ASP A 161 -38.25 12.53 -23.07
C ASP A 161 -39.16 12.89 -21.88
N ASP A 162 -38.67 12.76 -20.65
CA ASP A 162 -39.38 13.16 -19.44
C ASP A 162 -39.59 14.70 -19.37
N ASP A 163 -38.66 15.48 -19.96
CA ASP A 163 -38.77 16.94 -20.16
C ASP A 163 -39.73 17.34 -21.29
N TRP A 164 -40.16 16.43 -22.17
CA TRP A 164 -40.96 16.79 -23.34
C TRP A 164 -42.35 17.31 -22.94
N ILE A 165 -42.61 18.58 -23.26
CA ILE A 165 -43.85 19.28 -22.88
C ILE A 165 -45.00 19.10 -23.88
N SER A 166 -44.73 18.60 -25.09
CA SER A 166 -45.74 18.27 -26.09
C SER A 166 -45.17 17.32 -27.16
N THR A 167 -46.02 16.80 -28.06
CA THR A 167 -45.57 16.00 -29.21
C THR A 167 -45.00 16.90 -30.32
N TRP A 168 -43.79 16.60 -30.81
CA TRP A 168 -43.18 17.29 -31.95
C TRP A 168 -42.86 18.78 -31.71
N GLU A 169 -42.52 19.15 -30.47
CA GLU A 169 -41.91 20.45 -30.13
C GLU A 169 -40.56 20.21 -29.43
N TRP A 170 -39.50 20.88 -29.90
CA TRP A 170 -38.17 20.84 -29.29
C TRP A 170 -38.23 21.26 -27.81
N SER A 171 -37.66 20.43 -26.95
CA SER A 171 -37.55 20.60 -25.50
C SER A 171 -36.07 20.52 -25.09
N ASN A 172 -35.69 21.25 -24.04
CA ASN A 172 -34.30 21.33 -23.56
C ASN A 172 -34.14 20.50 -22.29
N SER A 173 -33.11 19.66 -22.28
CA SER A 173 -32.71 18.87 -21.12
C SER A 173 -31.30 19.26 -20.68
N THR A 174 -31.07 19.23 -19.37
CA THR A 174 -29.76 19.46 -18.74
C THR A 174 -29.56 18.40 -17.67
N PHE A 175 -28.48 17.62 -17.78
CA PHE A 175 -28.07 16.66 -16.76
C PHE A 175 -26.72 17.06 -16.16
N ASP A 176 -26.67 17.11 -14.83
CA ASP A 176 -25.44 17.33 -14.06
C ASP A 176 -24.84 15.97 -13.71
N PHE A 177 -23.58 15.74 -14.08
CA PHE A 177 -22.84 14.50 -13.83
C PHE A 177 -21.69 14.70 -12.83
N SER A 178 -21.62 15.86 -12.17
CA SER A 178 -20.50 16.22 -11.28
C SER A 178 -20.34 15.33 -10.05
N ALA A 179 -21.38 14.60 -9.64
CA ALA A 179 -21.30 13.63 -8.54
C ALA A 179 -20.73 12.25 -8.97
N TYR A 180 -20.37 12.11 -10.26
CA TYR A 180 -19.88 10.89 -10.90
C TYR A 180 -18.60 11.15 -11.70
N ALA A 181 -17.99 12.32 -11.52
CA ALA A 181 -16.81 12.79 -12.21
C ALA A 181 -15.61 12.78 -11.24
N ASP A 182 -14.52 12.15 -11.65
CA ASP A 182 -13.49 11.55 -10.78
C ASP A 182 -12.10 11.53 -11.45
N GLY A 183 -11.87 12.40 -12.44
CA GLY A 183 -10.61 12.45 -13.17
C GLY A 183 -10.41 11.32 -14.21
N SER A 184 -11.29 10.33 -14.28
CA SER A 184 -11.21 9.26 -15.27
C SER A 184 -11.58 9.73 -16.71
N PRO A 185 -11.15 9.00 -17.75
CA PRO A 185 -11.62 9.22 -19.12
C PRO A 185 -13.09 8.78 -19.29
N ALA A 186 -13.95 9.72 -19.66
CA ALA A 186 -15.40 9.52 -19.80
C ALA A 186 -15.94 9.99 -21.15
N ARG A 187 -17.20 9.61 -21.46
CA ARG A 187 -17.99 10.12 -22.60
C ARG A 187 -19.42 10.42 -22.14
N ILE A 188 -20.20 11.11 -22.97
CA ILE A 188 -21.66 11.11 -22.86
C ILE A 188 -22.24 10.26 -23.99
N ALA A 189 -23.18 9.39 -23.67
CA ALA A 189 -23.97 8.64 -24.63
C ALA A 189 -25.43 9.06 -24.62
N PHE A 190 -26.01 9.16 -25.82
CA PHE A 190 -27.44 9.31 -26.05
C PHE A 190 -27.94 8.01 -26.67
N ARG A 191 -28.71 7.23 -25.91
CA ARG A 191 -29.32 5.99 -26.40
C ARG A 191 -30.80 6.24 -26.65
N TYR A 192 -31.21 6.06 -27.90
CA TYR A 192 -32.61 5.84 -28.22
C TYR A 192 -32.90 4.34 -28.02
N ILE A 193 -34.00 4.04 -27.33
CA ILE A 193 -34.59 2.69 -27.22
C ILE A 193 -35.94 2.75 -27.93
N GLY A 194 -36.35 1.69 -28.63
CA GLY A 194 -37.73 1.62 -29.13
C GLY A 194 -38.07 0.39 -29.96
N ASN A 195 -39.28 -0.14 -29.76
CA ASN A 195 -39.75 -1.38 -30.39
C ASN A 195 -40.90 -1.20 -31.39
N ASP A 196 -41.65 -0.08 -31.36
CA ASP A 196 -42.56 0.26 -32.45
C ASP A 196 -42.72 1.77 -32.73
N GLY A 197 -41.83 2.31 -33.57
CA GLY A 197 -42.20 3.38 -34.49
C GLY A 197 -42.50 4.74 -33.86
N ALA A 198 -41.51 5.29 -33.15
CA ALA A 198 -41.39 6.73 -32.95
C ALA A 198 -40.27 7.31 -33.83
N GLN A 199 -40.05 8.62 -33.71
CA GLN A 199 -38.93 9.34 -34.29
C GLN A 199 -38.44 10.29 -33.20
N VAL A 200 -37.12 10.37 -33.04
CA VAL A 200 -36.45 11.16 -31.99
C VAL A 200 -35.27 11.89 -32.61
N ALA A 201 -35.00 13.12 -32.18
CA ALA A 201 -33.88 13.93 -32.67
C ALA A 201 -33.13 14.67 -31.55
N LEU A 202 -31.89 15.05 -31.85
CA LEU A 202 -30.95 15.78 -30.99
C LEU A 202 -30.34 16.96 -31.76
N ASP A 203 -30.19 18.11 -31.09
CA ASP A 203 -29.59 19.34 -31.64
C ASP A 203 -29.06 20.27 -30.52
N ASP A 204 -28.20 21.23 -30.85
CA ASP A 204 -27.51 22.17 -29.94
C ASP A 204 -26.75 21.49 -28.75
N ILE A 205 -26.31 20.22 -28.85
CA ILE A 205 -25.62 19.51 -27.76
C ILE A 205 -24.33 20.23 -27.37
N THR A 206 -24.23 20.56 -26.08
CA THR A 206 -23.06 21.12 -25.40
C THR A 206 -22.74 20.28 -24.15
N ILE A 207 -21.51 19.75 -24.06
CA ILE A 207 -21.00 19.10 -22.83
C ILE A 207 -20.04 20.08 -22.17
N ASN A 208 -20.40 20.61 -21.01
CA ASN A 208 -19.58 21.51 -20.20
C ASN A 208 -18.84 20.69 -19.13
N TYR A 209 -17.53 20.86 -18.98
CA TYR A 209 -16.78 20.12 -17.96
C TYR A 209 -15.60 20.93 -17.41
N SER A 210 -15.05 20.50 -16.29
CA SER A 210 -13.83 21.07 -15.71
C SER A 210 -12.95 19.97 -15.15
N THR A 211 -11.64 20.13 -15.34
CA THR A 211 -10.62 19.37 -14.62
C THR A 211 -10.06 20.22 -13.47
N THR A 212 -10.14 19.71 -12.26
CA THR A 212 -9.48 20.21 -11.06
C THR A 212 -7.97 20.09 -11.25
N THR A 213 -7.25 21.21 -11.17
CA THR A 213 -5.79 21.20 -11.23
C THR A 213 -5.21 21.26 -9.82
N CYS A 214 -5.17 20.11 -9.14
CA CYS A 214 -4.25 19.91 -8.01
C CYS A 214 -2.81 19.91 -8.52
N ASN A 215 -1.85 20.22 -7.65
CA ASN A 215 -0.45 20.41 -8.06
C ASN A 215 0.49 19.59 -7.18
N ASP A 216 0.07 18.36 -6.88
CA ASP A 216 0.98 17.38 -6.37
C ASP A 216 2.14 17.13 -7.37
N LEU A 217 3.28 16.75 -6.80
CA LEU A 217 4.53 16.45 -7.48
C LEU A 217 5.03 15.02 -7.18
N HIS A 218 4.32 14.31 -6.32
CA HIS A 218 4.58 12.97 -5.83
C HIS A 218 3.74 11.93 -6.60
N GLU A 219 2.50 12.29 -6.93
CA GLU A 219 1.52 11.53 -7.71
C GLU A 219 2.04 10.89 -9.03
N PRO A 220 1.67 9.62 -9.33
CA PRO A 220 0.82 8.73 -8.54
C PRO A 220 1.54 8.22 -7.29
N ASN A 221 0.86 8.21 -6.13
CA ASN A 221 1.31 7.49 -4.94
C ASN A 221 0.16 6.96 -4.04
N ASP A 222 -0.98 6.62 -4.64
CA ASP A 222 -2.16 5.91 -4.08
C ASP A 222 -1.84 4.55 -3.41
N SER A 223 -0.63 4.00 -3.60
CA SER A 223 -0.27 2.63 -3.23
C SER A 223 1.12 2.50 -2.62
N ARG A 224 1.38 1.42 -1.86
CA ARG A 224 2.73 1.10 -1.34
C ARG A 224 3.76 0.92 -2.45
N ALA A 225 3.33 0.37 -3.59
CA ALA A 225 4.16 0.21 -4.78
C ALA A 225 4.61 1.55 -5.37
N GLU A 226 3.75 2.57 -5.31
CA GLU A 226 4.00 3.90 -5.87
C GLU A 226 4.50 4.90 -4.80
N ALA A 227 4.67 4.45 -3.56
CA ALA A 227 4.98 5.28 -2.39
C ALA A 227 6.18 6.22 -2.59
N THR A 228 5.99 7.50 -2.26
CA THR A 228 7.04 8.51 -2.41
C THR A 228 8.19 8.29 -1.42
N PRO A 229 9.46 8.21 -1.88
CA PRO A 229 10.59 8.08 -0.98
C PRO A 229 10.82 9.32 -0.08
N ILE A 230 10.90 9.10 1.23
CA ILE A 230 11.19 10.12 2.24
C ILE A 230 12.33 9.64 3.15
N ASN A 231 13.22 10.55 3.59
CA ASN A 231 14.38 10.21 4.42
C ASN A 231 14.33 10.93 5.77
N TYR A 232 15.12 10.46 6.74
CA TYR A 232 15.30 11.15 8.02
C TYR A 232 15.82 12.59 7.84
N GLY A 233 14.98 13.56 8.21
CA GLY A 233 15.23 15.00 8.11
C GLY A 233 14.59 15.67 6.88
N ASP A 234 13.86 14.92 6.04
CA ASP A 234 13.09 15.48 4.93
C ASP A 234 11.72 16.02 5.38
N THR A 235 11.25 17.05 4.66
CA THR A 235 9.87 17.56 4.70
C THR A 235 9.38 17.66 3.26
N LEU A 236 8.26 17.02 2.96
CA LEU A 236 7.62 17.01 1.63
C LEU A 236 6.34 17.87 1.64
N SER A 237 5.61 17.94 0.53
CA SER A 237 4.40 18.77 0.42
C SER A 237 3.47 18.19 -0.65
N ALA A 238 2.26 17.85 -0.24
CA ALA A 238 1.29 17.10 -1.05
C ALA A 238 -0.15 17.64 -0.88
N ASP A 239 -1.04 17.27 -1.78
CA ASP A 239 -2.45 17.66 -1.88
C ASP A 239 -3.33 16.37 -1.95
N ILE A 240 -4.01 15.93 -0.87
CA ILE A 240 -5.00 14.81 -0.94
C ILE A 240 -6.13 15.24 -1.90
N CYS A 241 -6.06 14.83 -3.17
CA CYS A 241 -6.88 15.30 -4.28
C CYS A 241 -6.77 14.35 -5.50
N PRO A 242 -7.85 13.61 -5.86
CA PRO A 242 -9.26 13.94 -5.64
C PRO A 242 -9.79 13.52 -4.26
N ALA A 243 -11.13 13.52 -4.08
CA ALA A 243 -11.73 12.92 -2.90
C ALA A 243 -11.59 11.40 -2.97
N GLY A 244 -11.00 10.79 -1.93
CA GLY A 244 -10.66 9.36 -1.91
C GLY A 244 -9.20 9.02 -2.27
N ASP A 245 -8.35 10.02 -2.48
CA ASP A 245 -6.88 9.88 -2.57
C ASP A 245 -6.26 9.43 -1.23
N VAL A 246 -5.19 8.63 -1.30
CA VAL A 246 -4.44 8.06 -0.17
C VAL A 246 -2.93 8.10 -0.43
N ASP A 247 -2.25 9.12 0.07
CA ASP A 247 -0.81 9.29 -0.08
C ASP A 247 0.01 8.23 0.70
N TYR A 248 0.78 7.39 -0.01
CA TYR A 248 1.83 6.57 0.57
C TYR A 248 3.23 7.18 0.45
N TYR A 249 4.04 6.99 1.49
CA TYR A 249 5.47 7.29 1.53
C TYR A 249 6.28 6.08 2.01
N VAL A 250 7.55 5.99 1.62
CA VAL A 250 8.44 4.88 1.98
C VAL A 250 9.80 5.37 2.49
N PHE A 251 10.32 4.73 3.54
CA PHE A 251 11.64 5.01 4.11
C PHE A 251 12.32 3.72 4.60
N SER A 252 13.62 3.81 4.88
CA SER A 252 14.38 2.73 5.54
C SER A 252 14.80 3.18 6.93
N GLY A 253 14.68 2.30 7.92
CA GLY A 253 15.03 2.58 9.32
C GLY A 253 15.61 1.36 10.04
N GLY A 254 16.37 1.61 11.11
CA GLY A 254 17.04 0.58 11.91
C GLY A 254 16.30 0.20 13.19
N ALA A 255 16.57 -0.97 13.72
CA ALA A 255 16.05 -1.45 15.00
C ALA A 255 16.44 -0.50 16.14
N GLY A 256 15.46 -0.01 16.89
CA GLY A 256 15.68 0.95 17.97
C GLY A 256 15.76 2.42 17.54
N ASP A 257 15.68 2.74 16.24
CA ASP A 257 15.47 4.12 15.79
C ASP A 257 14.16 4.66 16.37
N VAL A 258 14.21 5.83 17.01
CA VAL A 258 13.02 6.54 17.47
C VAL A 258 12.61 7.51 16.39
N ILE A 259 11.63 7.15 15.57
CA ILE A 259 11.13 8.00 14.49
C ILE A 259 10.03 8.95 14.99
N VAL A 260 9.95 10.10 14.33
CA VAL A 260 8.89 11.10 14.47
C VAL A 260 8.37 11.42 13.07
N VAL A 261 7.06 11.32 12.90
CA VAL A 261 6.35 11.69 11.66
C VAL A 261 5.28 12.70 12.01
N ASP A 262 5.31 13.86 11.37
CA ASP A 262 4.51 15.05 11.72
C ASP A 262 3.79 15.59 10.48
N ILE A 263 2.46 15.72 10.53
CA ILE A 263 1.61 16.26 9.46
C ILE A 263 1.20 17.69 9.81
N ASP A 264 1.76 18.66 9.09
CA ASP A 264 1.36 20.07 9.15
C ASP A 264 0.22 20.32 8.14
N ALA A 265 -1.03 20.52 8.58
CA ALA A 265 -2.20 20.73 7.71
C ALA A 265 -3.06 21.94 8.14
N GLN A 266 -3.84 21.83 9.21
CA GLN A 266 -4.57 22.95 9.81
C GLN A 266 -3.62 24.00 10.39
N SER A 267 -2.40 23.61 10.78
CA SER A 267 -1.33 24.50 11.24
C SER A 267 -0.85 25.52 10.18
N LEU A 268 -1.12 25.25 8.90
CA LEU A 268 -0.54 25.98 7.77
C LEU A 268 -1.11 27.41 7.63
N SER A 269 -0.53 28.16 6.69
CA SER A 269 -1.03 29.50 6.35
C SER A 269 -0.96 29.73 4.83
N PRO A 270 -2.10 29.71 4.10
CA PRO A 270 -3.45 29.36 4.57
C PRO A 270 -3.49 27.97 5.22
N ALA A 271 -4.45 27.77 6.14
CA ALA A 271 -4.70 26.46 6.74
C ALA A 271 -5.39 25.54 5.73
N SER A 272 -5.10 24.25 5.80
CA SER A 272 -5.75 23.21 4.99
C SER A 272 -7.22 23.00 5.37
N ALA A 273 -7.94 22.31 4.49
CA ALA A 273 -9.21 21.66 4.80
C ALA A 273 -9.04 20.23 5.34
N LEU A 274 -7.85 19.62 5.20
CA LEU A 274 -7.57 18.25 5.60
C LEU A 274 -7.75 18.03 7.12
N ASP A 275 -8.49 16.96 7.44
CA ASP A 275 -8.58 16.31 8.74
C ASP A 275 -7.75 15.02 8.59
N SER A 276 -6.50 15.03 9.07
CA SER A 276 -5.46 14.11 8.61
C SER A 276 -5.39 12.82 9.44
N TYR A 277 -5.34 11.67 8.79
CA TYR A 277 -5.16 10.38 9.44
C TYR A 277 -3.86 9.71 8.96
N LEU A 278 -2.88 9.59 9.86
CA LEU A 278 -1.55 9.06 9.59
C LEU A 278 -1.37 7.64 10.17
N TYR A 279 -0.77 6.76 9.37
CA TYR A 279 -0.42 5.39 9.76
C TYR A 279 1.08 5.13 9.53
N LEU A 280 1.68 4.29 10.37
CA LEU A 280 3.00 3.67 10.18
C LEU A 280 2.80 2.18 9.94
N LEU A 281 3.33 1.67 8.84
CA LEU A 281 3.26 0.26 8.44
C LEU A 281 4.65 -0.37 8.34
N ASP A 282 4.74 -1.69 8.57
CA ASP A 282 5.95 -2.48 8.29
C ASP A 282 6.13 -2.76 6.78
N SER A 283 7.22 -3.46 6.42
CA SER A 283 7.53 -3.84 5.04
C SER A 283 6.44 -4.69 4.36
N TYR A 284 5.66 -5.45 5.12
CA TYR A 284 4.60 -6.33 4.62
C TYR A 284 3.25 -5.60 4.52
N GLY A 285 3.13 -4.41 5.11
CA GLY A 285 1.93 -3.58 5.13
C GLY A 285 1.13 -3.67 6.43
N ASN A 286 1.62 -4.38 7.46
CA ASN A 286 0.94 -4.45 8.75
C ASN A 286 1.03 -3.10 9.47
N GLU A 287 -0.06 -2.65 10.06
CA GLU A 287 -0.06 -1.45 10.90
C GLU A 287 0.75 -1.68 12.19
N LEU A 288 1.71 -0.78 12.44
CA LEU A 288 2.49 -0.71 13.68
C LEU A 288 1.88 0.29 14.67
N THR A 289 1.39 1.43 14.18
CA THR A 289 0.58 2.41 14.93
C THR A 289 -0.05 3.42 13.97
N HIS A 290 -1.12 4.09 14.42
CA HIS A 290 -1.75 5.23 13.73
C HIS A 290 -1.96 6.43 14.67
N ASN A 291 -2.29 7.60 14.10
CA ASN A 291 -2.80 8.77 14.82
C ASN A 291 -3.67 9.65 13.92
N ASP A 292 -4.80 10.11 14.47
CA ASP A 292 -5.71 11.12 13.90
C ASP A 292 -5.44 12.51 14.52
N ASP A 293 -5.63 12.65 15.83
CA ASP A 293 -5.45 13.92 16.55
C ASP A 293 -4.11 13.99 17.30
N TYR A 294 -3.27 14.98 16.99
CA TYR A 294 -2.17 15.43 17.86
C TYR A 294 -2.15 16.96 18.06
N GLY A 295 -2.14 17.72 16.96
CA GLY A 295 -1.95 19.18 16.97
C GLY A 295 -3.21 20.04 16.80
N GLY A 296 -4.34 19.43 16.42
CA GLY A 296 -5.54 20.14 16.01
C GLY A 296 -6.56 19.21 15.36
N LEU A 297 -6.45 19.08 14.02
CA LEU A 297 -6.87 17.92 13.21
C LEU A 297 -5.64 17.41 12.41
N ASP A 298 -4.47 17.64 13.02
CA ASP A 298 -3.12 17.48 12.47
C ASP A 298 -2.50 16.30 13.22
N SER A 299 -2.16 15.24 12.48
CA SER A 299 -1.73 13.95 12.99
C SER A 299 -0.21 13.84 13.15
N ARG A 300 0.22 12.99 14.10
CA ARG A 300 1.63 12.76 14.42
C ARG A 300 1.87 11.37 15.01
N ILE A 301 2.90 10.69 14.53
CA ILE A 301 3.42 9.43 15.10
C ILE A 301 4.79 9.67 15.75
N GLU A 302 5.02 9.02 16.89
CA GLU A 302 6.33 8.86 17.54
C GLU A 302 6.47 7.40 17.93
N TYR A 303 7.48 6.71 17.39
CA TYR A 303 7.56 5.25 17.46
C TYR A 303 9.00 4.75 17.47
N THR A 304 9.27 3.65 18.19
CA THR A 304 10.57 2.97 18.16
C THR A 304 10.49 1.78 17.21
N LEU A 305 11.29 1.78 16.15
CA LEU A 305 11.22 0.74 15.12
C LEU A 305 11.67 -0.62 15.69
N PRO A 306 10.91 -1.71 15.46
CA PRO A 306 11.17 -3.01 16.08
C PRO A 306 12.29 -3.81 15.41
N ALA A 307 12.65 -3.48 14.18
CA ALA A 307 13.63 -4.20 13.35
C ALA A 307 14.31 -3.25 12.34
N ASP A 308 15.41 -3.69 11.75
CA ASP A 308 15.93 -3.08 10.52
C ASP A 308 14.97 -3.40 9.37
N GLY A 309 14.65 -2.41 8.52
CA GLY A 309 13.79 -2.66 7.36
C GLY A 309 13.33 -1.45 6.58
N THR A 310 12.51 -1.73 5.57
CA THR A 310 11.67 -0.75 4.87
C THR A 310 10.37 -0.58 5.63
N TYR A 311 9.93 0.66 5.78
CA TYR A 311 8.71 1.05 6.47
C TYR A 311 7.91 2.02 5.59
N TYR A 312 6.59 1.97 5.70
CA TYR A 312 5.69 2.82 4.93
C TYR A 312 4.91 3.75 5.85
N LEU A 313 4.55 4.92 5.33
CA LEU A 313 3.65 5.87 5.96
C LEU A 313 2.45 6.05 5.02
N LYS A 314 1.23 5.98 5.56
CA LYS A 314 0.00 6.24 4.80
C LYS A 314 -0.68 7.48 5.38
N VAL A 315 -1.06 8.42 4.53
CA VAL A 315 -1.85 9.60 4.89
C VAL A 315 -3.17 9.55 4.12
N GLU A 316 -4.29 9.63 4.84
CA GLU A 316 -5.61 9.77 4.24
C GLU A 316 -6.43 10.85 4.98
N GLU A 317 -7.56 11.24 4.42
CA GLU A 317 -8.53 12.10 5.10
C GLU A 317 -9.43 11.26 6.03
N TYR A 318 -9.76 11.78 7.22
CA TYR A 318 -10.49 11.05 8.27
C TYR A 318 -11.84 10.44 7.82
N ASN A 319 -12.53 11.10 6.88
CA ASN A 319 -13.80 10.66 6.27
C ASN A 319 -13.60 10.00 4.89
N HIS A 320 -12.40 9.52 4.57
CA HIS A 320 -12.07 8.76 3.34
C HIS A 320 -13.09 7.63 3.06
N PRO A 321 -13.51 7.42 1.79
CA PRO A 321 -13.07 8.10 0.57
C PRO A 321 -13.94 9.33 0.18
N ASN A 322 -14.59 10.00 1.15
CA ASN A 322 -15.67 10.95 0.83
C ASN A 322 -15.20 12.41 0.64
N GLU A 323 -14.04 12.80 1.16
CA GLU A 323 -13.51 14.18 1.08
C GLU A 323 -12.05 14.20 0.58
N GLY A 324 -11.56 15.39 0.24
CA GLY A 324 -10.33 15.62 -0.54
C GLY A 324 -10.51 16.73 -1.61
N GLY A 325 -9.42 17.18 -2.22
CA GLY A 325 -9.40 18.22 -3.26
C GLY A 325 -8.33 19.32 -3.08
N PRO A 326 -8.31 20.37 -3.92
CA PRO A 326 -7.22 21.37 -4.00
C PRO A 326 -7.09 22.31 -2.78
N ASP A 327 -7.90 22.13 -1.74
CA ASP A 327 -7.79 22.84 -0.47
C ASP A 327 -7.30 21.90 0.67
N TYR A 328 -7.04 20.61 0.40
CA TYR A 328 -6.62 19.56 1.35
C TYR A 328 -5.09 19.31 1.36
N PHE A 329 -4.33 20.37 1.12
CA PHE A 329 -2.86 20.36 1.08
C PHE A 329 -2.23 20.19 2.48
N TYR A 330 -1.07 19.56 2.58
CA TYR A 330 -0.34 19.37 3.83
C TYR A 330 1.17 19.27 3.59
N THR A 331 1.96 19.16 4.69
CA THR A 331 3.38 18.84 4.61
C THR A 331 3.76 17.77 5.64
N ILE A 332 4.17 16.60 5.18
CA ILE A 332 4.74 15.53 6.02
C ILE A 332 6.22 15.80 6.31
N SER A 333 6.65 15.56 7.55
CA SER A 333 8.07 15.53 7.94
C SER A 333 8.41 14.23 8.64
N LEU A 334 9.49 13.56 8.22
CA LEU A 334 10.04 12.37 8.88
C LEU A 334 11.37 12.73 9.54
N VAL A 335 11.55 12.44 10.82
CA VAL A 335 12.76 12.79 11.58
C VAL A 335 13.18 11.65 12.51
N LEU A 336 14.46 11.29 12.50
CA LEU A 336 15.06 10.45 13.53
C LEU A 336 15.31 11.28 14.80
N ALA A 337 14.63 10.93 15.89
CA ALA A 337 14.91 11.46 17.21
C ALA A 337 16.08 10.69 17.86
N PRO A 338 16.98 11.37 18.60
CA PRO A 338 17.93 10.69 19.46
C PRO A 338 17.21 9.79 20.48
N PRO A 339 17.70 8.57 20.76
CA PRO A 339 17.08 7.70 21.75
C PRO A 339 17.06 8.40 23.12
N PRO A 340 15.98 8.25 23.91
CA PRO A 340 15.77 9.03 25.13
C PRO A 340 16.74 8.61 26.23
N PHE A 341 17.81 9.40 26.38
CA PHE A 341 18.88 9.22 27.35
C PHE A 341 18.60 9.89 28.71
N ASP A 342 19.15 9.30 29.76
CA ASP A 342 19.12 9.84 31.12
C ASP A 342 20.37 10.74 31.36
N VAL A 343 20.25 11.74 32.22
CA VAL A 343 21.29 12.76 32.42
C VAL A 343 22.04 12.54 33.74
N HIS A 344 23.37 12.58 33.68
CA HIS A 344 24.23 12.50 34.86
C HIS A 344 24.98 13.84 35.01
N SER A 345 24.93 14.42 36.21
CA SER A 345 25.81 15.54 36.55
C SER A 345 27.18 15.00 36.96
N ASN A 346 28.27 15.59 36.47
CA ASN A 346 29.59 15.35 37.06
C ASN A 346 29.73 16.10 38.40
N TYR A 347 30.78 15.82 39.17
CA TYR A 347 31.09 16.58 40.38
C TYR A 347 32.25 17.57 40.15
N THR A 348 32.10 18.83 40.57
CA THR A 348 33.13 19.87 40.49
C THR A 348 33.69 20.28 41.84
N ALA A 349 35.01 20.50 41.90
CA ALA A 349 35.69 21.16 43.01
C ALA A 349 35.93 22.66 42.77
N SER A 350 35.53 23.17 41.60
CA SER A 350 35.71 24.55 41.14
C SER A 350 34.38 25.08 40.57
N PRO A 351 33.45 25.55 41.42
CA PRO A 351 32.18 26.11 40.96
C PRO A 351 32.33 27.18 39.87
N PRO A 352 31.44 27.20 38.86
CA PRO A 352 31.47 28.18 37.78
C PRO A 352 31.07 29.57 38.28
N THR A 353 31.41 30.60 37.50
CA THR A 353 30.72 31.89 37.56
C THR A 353 29.31 31.70 36.98
N ILE A 354 28.31 32.39 37.54
CA ILE A 354 27.00 32.51 36.91
C ILE A 354 26.90 33.96 36.41
N ASP A 355 27.38 34.19 35.19
CA ASP A 355 27.22 35.50 34.52
C ASP A 355 26.56 35.41 33.13
N GLY A 356 26.32 34.19 32.64
CA GLY A 356 25.66 33.90 31.37
C GLY A 356 26.65 33.73 30.22
N HIS A 357 27.93 33.44 30.52
CA HIS A 357 28.97 33.31 29.50
C HIS A 357 29.95 32.18 29.81
N ILE A 358 29.63 31.00 29.26
CA ILE A 358 30.39 29.75 29.36
C ILE A 358 31.84 29.98 28.93
N SER A 359 32.74 30.20 29.90
CA SER A 359 34.13 30.55 29.62
C SER A 359 35.02 29.32 29.43
N ALA A 360 36.05 29.47 28.59
CA ALA A 360 36.95 28.38 28.24
C ALA A 360 37.70 27.80 29.45
N GLY A 361 37.30 26.60 29.89
CA GLY A 361 37.84 25.91 31.07
C GLY A 361 37.10 26.20 32.39
N GLU A 362 35.89 26.75 32.32
CA GLU A 362 35.00 26.94 33.48
C GLU A 362 34.07 25.73 33.67
N TRP A 363 33.51 25.21 32.57
CA TRP A 363 32.66 24.03 32.53
C TRP A 363 33.43 22.75 32.12
N SER A 364 34.76 22.71 32.32
CA SER A 364 35.61 21.56 31.93
C SER A 364 35.35 20.29 32.72
N ASP A 365 34.76 20.43 33.91
CA ASP A 365 34.52 19.35 34.84
C ASP A 365 33.08 18.79 34.67
N ALA A 366 32.26 19.40 33.80
CA ALA A 366 30.86 19.04 33.58
C ALA A 366 30.66 17.90 32.56
N ALA A 367 29.58 17.15 32.74
CA ALA A 367 29.04 16.29 31.68
C ALA A 367 28.39 17.18 30.61
N SER A 368 28.37 16.73 29.35
CA SER A 368 27.83 17.49 28.22
C SER A 368 26.94 16.64 27.33
N TYR A 369 25.73 17.12 27.06
CA TYR A 369 24.70 16.43 26.28
C TYR A 369 24.22 17.30 25.12
N ASP A 370 23.94 16.69 23.97
CA ASP A 370 23.20 17.34 22.89
C ASP A 370 21.70 17.31 23.24
N ILE A 371 21.07 18.49 23.27
CA ILE A 371 19.64 18.65 23.56
C ILE A 371 18.94 19.43 22.44
N THR A 372 19.49 19.41 21.23
CA THR A 372 18.97 20.16 20.07
C THR A 372 17.52 19.79 19.78
N ALA A 373 16.64 20.78 19.79
CA ALA A 373 15.23 20.56 19.54
C ALA A 373 14.98 20.43 18.03
N LEU A 374 14.48 19.27 17.61
CA LEU A 374 14.17 19.00 16.21
C LEU A 374 12.96 19.83 15.79
N ALA A 375 12.99 20.49 14.63
CA ALA A 375 11.99 21.49 14.27
C ALA A 375 10.54 20.95 14.16
N ALA A 376 10.36 19.66 13.88
CA ALA A 376 9.08 18.95 13.88
C ALA A 376 8.56 18.56 15.29
N LEU A 377 9.32 18.81 16.35
CA LEU A 377 8.94 18.52 17.75
C LEU A 377 8.52 19.74 18.57
N VAL A 378 8.52 20.93 17.95
CA VAL A 378 8.56 22.22 18.68
C VAL A 378 7.29 23.06 18.49
N ARG A 379 6.31 22.59 17.71
CA ARG A 379 5.06 23.31 17.44
C ARG A 379 4.09 23.29 18.64
N LEU A 380 4.33 24.20 19.58
CA LEU A 380 3.38 24.75 20.58
C LEU A 380 2.36 23.76 21.17
N GLU A 381 2.80 23.03 22.20
CA GLU A 381 2.01 22.13 23.04
C GLU A 381 0.68 22.74 23.56
N GLY A 382 -0.40 22.55 22.81
CA GLY A 382 -1.77 22.89 23.19
C GLY A 382 -2.15 24.37 23.09
N GLY A 383 -3.37 24.63 22.63
CA GLY A 383 -3.94 25.97 22.38
C GLY A 383 -4.26 26.83 23.61
N ASP A 384 -3.56 26.66 24.75
CA ASP A 384 -3.84 27.34 26.02
C ASP A 384 -2.61 28.04 26.65
N VAL A 385 -1.61 28.41 25.83
CA VAL A 385 -0.48 29.24 26.26
C VAL A 385 -0.94 30.69 26.52
N ASN A 386 -1.59 30.91 27.66
CA ASN A 386 -2.04 32.20 28.17
C ASN A 386 -0.87 33.10 28.67
N LEU A 387 0.27 33.09 27.97
CA LEU A 387 1.35 34.08 28.14
C LEU A 387 0.85 35.44 27.64
N ALA A 388 0.41 36.29 28.57
CA ALA A 388 -0.37 37.49 28.30
C ALA A 388 0.42 38.69 27.68
N ILE A 389 1.48 38.43 26.89
CA ILE A 389 2.20 39.42 26.08
C ILE A 389 2.51 38.84 24.68
N VAL A 390 1.51 38.76 23.80
CA VAL A 390 1.74 38.82 22.34
C VAL A 390 0.75 39.80 21.72
N GLY A 391 1.26 40.74 20.93
CA GLY A 391 0.47 41.74 20.21
C GLY A 391 0.85 41.78 18.74
N SER A 392 -0.17 41.82 17.87
CA SER A 392 -0.10 41.63 16.40
C SER A 392 0.43 40.26 15.96
N GLY A 393 -0.36 39.56 15.13
CA GLY A 393 -0.05 38.20 14.70
C GLY A 393 0.82 38.14 13.46
N GLN A 394 1.94 37.42 13.59
CA GLN A 394 2.43 36.45 12.62
C GLN A 394 2.84 35.22 13.44
N GLN A 395 2.38 34.02 13.07
CA GLN A 395 3.01 32.79 13.57
C GLN A 395 4.26 32.55 12.72
N PRO A 396 5.45 32.40 13.31
CA PRO A 396 6.63 31.91 12.61
C PRO A 396 6.44 30.44 12.21
N ARG A 397 7.08 30.02 11.10
CA ARG A 397 7.32 28.58 10.86
C ARG A 397 8.69 28.24 11.47
N PRO A 398 8.84 27.12 12.19
CA PRO A 398 10.15 26.66 12.63
C PRO A 398 11.13 26.53 11.46
N LYS A 399 12.42 26.64 11.76
CA LYS A 399 13.51 26.42 10.82
C LYS A 399 14.51 25.52 11.52
N SER A 400 14.86 24.38 10.90
CA SER A 400 15.77 23.40 11.49
C SER A 400 17.04 24.07 12.04
N PRO A 401 17.42 23.79 13.30
CA PRO A 401 18.61 24.37 13.90
C PRO A 401 19.85 24.01 13.07
N SER A 402 20.80 24.92 13.04
CA SER A 402 21.97 24.87 12.15
C SER A 402 23.26 24.44 12.85
N SER A 403 23.21 24.24 14.16
CA SER A 403 24.31 23.74 14.99
C SER A 403 23.75 23.18 16.32
N PRO A 404 24.43 22.21 16.96
CA PRO A 404 23.94 21.60 18.20
C PRO A 404 23.76 22.57 19.36
N VAL A 405 22.69 22.40 20.14
CA VAL A 405 22.48 23.06 21.44
C VAL A 405 22.99 22.14 22.54
N THR A 406 24.01 22.60 23.27
CA THR A 406 24.69 21.77 24.28
C THR A 406 24.23 22.12 25.70
N LEU A 407 23.80 21.11 26.45
CA LEU A 407 23.57 21.16 27.88
C LEU A 407 24.82 20.72 28.63
N TYR A 408 25.29 21.53 29.59
CA TYR A 408 26.36 21.17 30.53
C TYR A 408 25.83 20.98 31.94
N VAL A 409 26.26 19.92 32.64
CA VAL A 409 25.71 19.51 33.95
C VAL A 409 26.82 19.14 34.94
N MET A 410 26.86 19.81 36.10
CA MET A 410 27.72 19.44 37.24
C MET A 410 27.16 19.87 38.59
N ASN A 411 27.67 19.33 39.70
CA ASN A 411 27.31 19.74 41.06
C ASN A 411 28.54 19.88 41.98
N ASP A 412 28.50 20.73 43.01
CA ASP A 412 29.60 20.85 44.02
C ASP A 412 29.27 20.19 45.37
N GLY A 413 28.24 19.35 45.41
CA GLY A 413 27.69 18.76 46.63
C GLY A 413 26.79 19.69 47.43
N SER A 414 26.60 20.94 47.00
CA SER A 414 25.69 21.92 47.61
C SER A 414 24.80 22.65 46.60
N HIS A 415 25.23 22.80 45.35
CA HIS A 415 24.45 23.32 44.24
C HIS A 415 24.53 22.38 43.03
N LEU A 416 23.43 22.28 42.28
CA LEU A 416 23.43 21.83 40.88
C LEU A 416 23.71 23.03 39.97
N TYR A 417 24.57 22.83 38.97
CA TYR A 417 24.93 23.80 37.96
C TYR A 417 24.52 23.28 36.58
N LEU A 418 23.78 24.12 35.84
CA LEU A 418 23.35 23.85 34.47
C LEU A 418 23.82 25.00 33.57
N ALA A 419 24.32 24.69 32.38
CA ALA A 419 24.51 25.69 31.34
C ALA A 419 23.99 25.22 29.97
N PHE A 420 23.55 26.18 29.18
CA PHE A 420 22.97 25.98 27.86
C PHE A 420 23.76 26.82 26.86
N ASP A 421 24.42 26.17 25.91
CA ASP A 421 25.13 26.80 24.80
C ASP A 421 24.27 26.68 23.54
N ASN A 422 23.56 27.76 23.16
CA ASN A 422 22.67 27.78 22.00
C ASN A 422 23.27 28.62 20.86
N PRO A 423 23.95 27.99 19.87
CA PRO A 423 24.53 28.68 18.72
C PRO A 423 23.51 29.10 17.65
N ASN A 424 22.23 28.73 17.76
CA ASN A 424 21.20 29.03 16.76
C ASN A 424 20.61 30.43 16.97
N ASP A 425 20.21 30.73 18.21
CA ASP A 425 19.90 32.10 18.61
C ASP A 425 21.16 32.97 18.61
N THR A 426 21.15 33.99 17.75
CA THR A 426 22.23 34.96 17.57
C THR A 426 21.76 36.41 17.77
N VAL A 427 20.55 36.62 18.31
CA VAL A 427 19.91 37.94 18.40
C VAL A 427 19.27 38.14 19.77
N TYR A 428 19.92 38.96 20.60
CA TYR A 428 19.37 39.34 21.91
C TYR A 428 17.96 39.95 21.81
N HIS A 429 17.02 39.35 22.53
CA HIS A 429 15.71 39.88 22.86
C HIS A 429 15.50 39.95 24.40
N ASP A 430 14.48 40.67 24.86
CA ASP A 430 14.20 40.85 26.30
C ASP A 430 13.38 39.68 26.91
N PHE A 431 13.09 38.63 26.13
CA PHE A 431 12.22 37.50 26.50
C PHE A 431 12.81 36.11 26.18
N ASP A 432 14.05 36.03 25.70
CA ASP A 432 14.75 34.74 25.54
C ASP A 432 15.02 34.17 26.92
N GLN A 433 14.80 32.87 27.06
CA GLN A 433 14.61 32.26 28.37
C GLN A 433 14.95 30.78 28.38
N VAL A 434 15.45 30.32 29.53
CA VAL A 434 15.58 28.90 29.87
C VAL A 434 14.52 28.54 30.89
N GLY A 435 13.88 27.38 30.71
CA GLY A 435 12.96 26.80 31.68
C GLY A 435 13.38 25.42 32.14
N ILE A 436 13.13 25.16 33.42
CA ILE A 436 13.53 23.95 34.14
C ILE A 436 12.31 23.48 34.93
N TYR A 437 11.64 22.43 34.46
CA TYR A 437 10.56 21.75 35.17
C TYR A 437 11.12 20.52 35.91
N PHE A 438 10.52 20.19 37.07
CA PHE A 438 10.97 19.05 37.89
C PHE A 438 9.86 18.44 38.74
N ASP A 439 9.97 17.12 38.91
CA ASP A 439 9.16 16.25 39.77
C ASP A 439 10.11 15.51 40.74
N ASP A 440 9.84 15.59 42.05
CA ASP A 440 10.66 14.99 43.12
C ASP A 440 10.11 13.65 43.66
N ASN A 441 9.07 13.10 43.01
CA ASN A 441 8.53 11.78 43.33
C ASN A 441 9.48 10.66 42.86
N PRO A 442 9.46 9.47 43.50
CA PRO A 442 10.41 8.40 43.22
C PRO A 442 10.30 7.83 41.80
N LEU A 443 11.43 7.34 41.25
CA LEU A 443 11.48 6.74 39.91
C LEU A 443 10.67 5.43 39.80
N PRO A 444 10.01 5.17 38.65
CA PRO A 444 9.69 6.14 37.58
C PRO A 444 8.58 7.11 38.06
N SER A 445 8.50 8.31 37.47
CA SER A 445 7.48 9.31 37.81
C SER A 445 6.07 8.70 37.88
N ASP A 446 5.26 9.11 38.88
CA ASP A 446 3.88 8.64 39.01
C ASP A 446 2.92 9.33 38.00
N GLY A 447 3.45 10.24 37.19
CA GLY A 447 2.75 10.96 36.13
C GLY A 447 1.82 12.07 36.63
N ARG A 448 2.05 12.61 37.83
CA ARG A 448 1.12 13.57 38.44
C ARG A 448 1.81 14.69 39.21
N TRP A 449 1.50 15.91 38.79
CA TRP A 449 1.61 17.07 39.67
C TRP A 449 0.75 16.87 40.93
N THR A 450 1.34 17.05 42.12
CA THR A 450 0.62 16.85 43.38
C THR A 450 -0.43 17.94 43.61
N ASN A 451 -1.66 17.48 43.86
CA ASN A 451 -2.83 18.33 43.98
C ASN A 451 -2.89 19.03 45.36
N THR A 452 -2.02 20.01 45.57
CA THR A 452 -1.96 20.85 46.77
C THR A 452 -2.51 22.26 46.49
N THR A 453 -2.24 23.25 47.35
CA THR A 453 -2.81 24.60 47.22
C THR A 453 -1.75 25.66 47.45
N CYS A 454 -1.65 26.64 46.53
CA CYS A 454 -0.59 27.65 46.44
C CYS A 454 0.07 28.04 47.77
N GLY A 455 1.39 27.95 47.82
CA GLY A 455 2.23 28.14 49.00
C GLY A 455 2.55 26.84 49.74
N HIS A 456 2.46 25.69 49.08
CA HIS A 456 2.92 24.42 49.63
C HIS A 456 4.29 24.04 49.06
N ALA A 457 5.22 23.71 49.97
CA ALA A 457 6.55 23.21 49.61
C ALA A 457 6.57 21.69 49.78
N ASP A 458 5.83 21.01 48.92
CA ASP A 458 5.98 19.58 48.65
C ASP A 458 7.32 19.41 47.94
N GLY A 459 7.44 19.76 46.66
CA GLY A 459 8.62 19.41 45.87
C GLY A 459 8.69 19.95 44.43
N GLU A 460 7.54 20.16 43.82
CA GLU A 460 7.40 20.27 42.37
C GLU A 460 7.32 21.72 41.86
N GLY A 461 7.51 21.90 40.55
CA GLY A 461 7.24 23.15 39.84
C GLY A 461 8.29 23.46 38.80
N ASN A 462 8.59 24.76 38.63
CA ASN A 462 9.53 25.20 37.61
C ASN A 462 10.38 26.42 37.98
N PHE A 463 11.62 26.47 37.48
CA PHE A 463 12.44 27.68 37.43
C PHE A 463 12.48 28.24 36.00
N TRP A 464 12.38 29.56 35.86
CA TRP A 464 12.49 30.27 34.58
C TRP A 464 13.60 31.32 34.73
N VAL A 465 14.55 31.38 33.79
CA VAL A 465 15.65 32.36 33.82
C VAL A 465 15.51 33.29 32.63
N LEU A 466 15.05 34.51 32.90
CA LEU A 466 14.96 35.60 31.93
C LEU A 466 15.98 36.66 32.29
N ASN A 467 16.84 37.07 31.34
CA ASN A 467 17.65 38.30 31.39
C ASN A 467 18.25 38.65 32.79
N SER A 468 18.94 37.69 33.41
CA SER A 468 19.54 37.78 34.77
C SER A 468 18.58 37.91 35.98
N THR A 469 17.40 37.30 35.93
CA THR A 469 16.57 37.05 37.14
C THR A 469 15.82 35.72 37.07
N PRO A 470 16.14 34.76 37.98
CA PRO A 470 15.36 33.53 38.16
C PRO A 470 13.99 33.76 38.83
N GLU A 471 12.93 33.31 38.16
CA GLU A 471 11.56 33.22 38.69
C GLU A 471 11.24 31.77 39.07
N PHE A 472 10.44 31.56 40.13
CA PHE A 472 9.84 30.25 40.45
C PHE A 472 8.32 30.29 40.27
N ARG A 473 7.73 29.19 39.79
CA ARG A 473 6.26 29.00 39.75
C ARG A 473 5.90 27.60 40.23
N GLU A 474 4.83 27.55 41.03
CA GLU A 474 4.23 26.35 41.64
C GLU A 474 3.10 25.86 40.72
N ILE A 475 3.09 24.56 40.42
CA ILE A 475 2.12 23.87 39.55
C ILE A 475 1.16 23.07 40.44
N ILE A 476 -0.14 23.05 40.14
CA ILE A 476 -1.16 22.43 41.02
C ILE A 476 -1.99 21.32 40.36
N ALA A 477 -2.34 21.49 39.08
CA ALA A 477 -3.15 20.51 38.33
C ALA A 477 -3.14 20.84 36.84
N GLY A 478 -2.33 20.14 36.05
CA GLY A 478 -2.13 20.45 34.63
C GLY A 478 -1.70 21.91 34.43
N PRO A 479 -2.22 22.64 33.42
CA PRO A 479 -1.76 23.99 33.09
C PRO A 479 -2.20 25.12 34.08
N ASN A 480 -2.58 24.78 35.31
CA ASN A 480 -3.04 25.73 36.31
C ASN A 480 -1.89 26.18 37.24
N TYR A 481 -1.35 27.36 36.97
CA TYR A 481 -0.28 28.02 37.75
C TYR A 481 -0.81 28.87 38.93
N CYS A 482 0.04 29.07 39.94
CA CYS A 482 -0.07 30.19 40.89
C CYS A 482 0.65 31.45 40.33
N ASP A 483 0.06 32.64 40.49
CA ASP A 483 0.51 33.90 39.84
C ASP A 483 0.58 35.10 40.82
N PRO A 484 1.52 36.06 40.68
CA PRO A 484 2.73 36.08 39.83
C PRO A 484 4.04 36.06 40.64
N VAL A 485 5.08 35.43 40.08
CA VAL A 485 6.51 35.76 40.22
C VAL A 485 6.98 36.19 41.62
N GLU A 486 7.44 35.22 42.41
CA GLU A 486 8.41 35.47 43.49
C GLU A 486 9.83 35.15 42.98
N PRO A 487 10.89 35.86 43.43
CA PRO A 487 12.27 35.53 43.08
C PRO A 487 12.61 34.13 43.57
N ALA A 488 13.12 33.26 42.69
CA ALA A 488 13.36 31.84 43.01
C ALA A 488 14.35 31.71 44.19
N PRO A 489 13.91 31.25 45.38
CA PRO A 489 14.80 31.16 46.54
C PRO A 489 15.91 30.14 46.27
N GLY A 490 17.15 30.48 46.58
CA GLY A 490 18.27 29.55 46.38
C GLY A 490 18.65 29.28 44.92
N VAL A 491 18.08 29.99 43.94
CA VAL A 491 18.49 29.90 42.53
C VAL A 491 19.16 31.21 42.11
N ASP A 492 20.33 31.10 41.49
CA ASP A 492 20.98 32.18 40.75
C ASP A 492 21.02 31.79 39.27
N GLY A 493 21.01 32.78 38.36
CA GLY A 493 20.91 32.48 36.94
C GLY A 493 21.01 33.71 36.04
N SER A 494 21.74 33.55 34.93
CA SER A 494 21.96 34.59 33.94
C SER A 494 21.89 34.03 32.53
N LEU A 495 21.39 34.84 31.61
CA LEU A 495 21.36 34.57 30.17
C LEU A 495 21.95 35.79 29.47
N GLN A 496 22.98 35.61 28.64
CA GLN A 496 23.69 36.67 27.93
C GLN A 496 24.09 36.22 26.51
N PHE A 497 24.51 37.19 25.69
CA PHE A 497 24.90 37.01 24.29
C PHE A 497 26.37 37.42 24.05
N ILE A 498 27.23 37.22 25.05
CA ILE A 498 28.61 37.75 25.06
C ILE A 498 29.54 36.96 24.11
N SER A 499 29.25 35.67 23.89
CA SER A 499 29.89 34.81 22.88
C SER A 499 29.62 35.26 21.44
N GLY A 500 28.45 35.87 21.20
CA GLY A 500 27.89 36.13 19.87
C GLY A 500 26.59 35.36 19.58
N HIS A 501 26.15 34.52 20.51
CA HIS A 501 24.95 33.68 20.47
C HIS A 501 24.41 33.51 21.90
N ALA A 502 23.23 32.92 22.08
CA ALA A 502 22.61 32.78 23.40
C ALA A 502 23.37 31.78 24.29
N GLN A 503 23.76 32.23 25.49
CA GLN A 503 24.33 31.39 26.54
C GLN A 503 23.58 31.65 27.85
N ALA A 504 23.23 30.56 28.56
CA ALA A 504 22.60 30.64 29.86
C ALA A 504 23.35 29.77 30.88
N GLU A 505 23.42 30.25 32.12
CA GLU A 505 24.04 29.57 33.26
C GLU A 505 23.11 29.67 34.46
N VAL A 506 22.92 28.58 35.20
CA VAL A 506 22.02 28.47 36.34
C VAL A 506 22.68 27.70 37.48
N ALA A 507 22.55 28.19 38.71
CA ALA A 507 22.96 27.50 39.94
C ALA A 507 21.77 27.34 40.89
N ILE A 508 21.49 26.10 41.28
CA ILE A 508 20.36 25.73 42.14
C ILE A 508 20.91 25.17 43.46
N ASP A 509 20.76 25.91 44.56
CA ASP A 509 21.07 25.46 45.92
C ASP A 509 20.19 24.25 46.26
N LEU A 510 20.83 23.09 46.40
CA LEU A 510 20.17 21.79 46.60
C LEU A 510 19.39 21.73 47.92
N THR A 511 19.69 22.58 48.90
CA THR A 511 19.04 22.59 50.22
C THR A 511 17.99 23.69 50.37
N ASN A 512 18.20 24.87 49.77
CA ASN A 512 17.40 26.08 50.02
C ASN A 512 16.47 26.47 48.85
N SER A 513 16.57 25.81 47.69
CA SER A 513 15.61 25.94 46.60
C SER A 513 14.37 25.06 46.77
N ALA A 514 13.44 25.10 45.82
CA ALA A 514 12.29 24.19 45.79
C ALA A 514 12.72 22.72 45.59
N LEU A 515 13.81 22.47 44.84
CA LEU A 515 14.26 21.17 44.33
C LEU A 515 14.66 20.15 45.42
N ARG A 516 15.26 20.61 46.52
CA ARG A 516 15.51 19.85 47.78
C ARG A 516 16.18 18.46 47.68
N ALA A 517 16.98 18.22 46.65
CA ALA A 517 17.76 17.00 46.47
C ALA A 517 19.09 16.97 47.25
N SER A 518 19.79 15.83 47.21
CA SER A 518 21.13 15.58 47.74
C SER A 518 22.00 14.86 46.70
N PRO A 519 23.34 14.95 46.79
CA PRO A 519 24.23 14.13 45.96
C PRO A 519 23.95 12.63 46.15
N GLY A 520 23.73 11.93 45.04
CA GLY A 520 23.26 10.54 44.98
C GLY A 520 21.76 10.39 44.68
N ASP A 521 20.98 11.48 44.70
CA ASP A 521 19.56 11.44 44.31
C ASP A 521 19.41 11.58 42.78
N SER A 522 18.31 11.02 42.24
CA SER A 522 17.86 11.17 40.86
C SER A 522 16.51 11.91 40.84
N ILE A 523 16.35 12.86 39.91
CA ILE A 523 15.21 13.81 39.87
C ILE A 523 14.57 13.73 38.50
N ASN A 524 13.23 13.58 38.39
CA ASN A 524 12.56 13.65 37.10
C ASN A 524 12.55 15.10 36.61
N MET A 525 13.11 15.39 35.43
CA MET A 525 13.26 16.76 34.94
C MET A 525 12.90 16.91 33.46
N ARG A 526 12.52 18.14 33.09
CA ARG A 526 12.43 18.63 31.70
C ARG A 526 13.08 20.01 31.58
N LEU A 527 13.95 20.16 30.60
CA LEU A 527 14.80 21.32 30.35
C LEU A 527 14.53 21.88 28.94
N TRP A 528 14.55 23.19 28.78
CA TRP A 528 14.40 23.83 27.46
C TRP A 528 15.00 25.22 27.39
N ILE A 529 15.35 25.66 26.18
CA ILE A 529 15.78 27.02 25.84
C ILE A 529 15.00 27.55 24.62
N TYR A 530 14.52 28.79 24.72
CA TYR A 530 13.58 29.40 23.78
C TYR A 530 14.12 30.72 23.20
N ASP A 531 14.16 30.79 21.88
CA ASP A 531 14.38 31.99 21.06
C ASP A 531 13.04 32.70 20.87
N TYR A 532 12.90 33.93 21.40
CA TYR A 532 11.67 34.72 21.23
C TYR A 532 11.59 35.40 19.85
N ASP A 533 12.73 35.74 19.23
CA ASP A 533 12.79 36.43 17.93
C ASP A 533 12.34 35.52 16.77
N THR A 534 12.58 34.19 16.86
CA THR A 534 11.98 33.18 15.97
C THR A 534 10.74 32.50 16.55
N GLY A 535 10.53 32.52 17.87
CA GLY A 535 9.37 31.90 18.53
C GLY A 535 9.45 30.38 18.65
N VAL A 536 10.66 29.84 18.81
CA VAL A 536 11.00 28.42 18.68
C VAL A 536 11.81 27.97 19.91
N MET A 537 11.59 26.74 20.38
CA MET A 537 12.53 26.08 21.29
C MET A 537 13.74 25.60 20.48
N ASP A 538 14.93 26.11 20.74
CA ASP A 538 16.16 25.66 20.07
C ASP A 538 16.74 24.38 20.72
N GLY A 539 16.43 24.15 22.00
CA GLY A 539 16.82 22.95 22.74
C GLY A 539 15.76 22.50 23.73
N VAL A 540 15.53 21.18 23.82
CA VAL A 540 14.56 20.51 24.70
C VAL A 540 15.13 19.15 25.12
N TRP A 541 15.04 18.81 26.40
CA TRP A 541 15.26 17.44 26.91
C TRP A 541 14.28 17.13 28.05
N PRO A 542 13.67 15.93 28.11
CA PRO A 542 13.71 14.87 27.10
C PRO A 542 13.08 15.32 25.77
N ILE A 543 13.65 14.84 24.67
CA ILE A 543 13.08 15.03 23.34
C ILE A 543 11.70 14.32 23.32
N GLY A 544 10.68 14.96 22.75
CA GLY A 544 9.27 14.50 22.80
C GLY A 544 8.51 14.82 24.11
N SER A 545 9.16 15.23 25.19
CA SER A 545 8.47 15.47 26.47
C SER A 545 7.50 16.66 26.43
N VAL A 546 6.32 16.51 27.04
CA VAL A 546 5.27 17.54 27.13
C VAL A 546 5.34 18.19 28.51
N TRP A 547 5.43 19.53 28.61
CA TRP A 547 5.67 20.22 29.89
C TRP A 547 4.56 20.00 30.91
N ASN A 548 3.32 19.78 30.45
CA ASN A 548 2.18 19.58 31.33
C ASN A 548 2.04 18.12 31.83
N ASP A 549 2.76 17.16 31.24
CA ASP A 549 2.74 15.73 31.61
C ASP A 549 4.11 15.27 32.16
N PRO A 550 4.26 15.17 33.49
CA PRO A 550 5.51 14.77 34.11
C PRO A 550 5.83 13.27 33.93
N SER A 551 4.92 12.44 33.41
CA SER A 551 5.24 11.06 33.04
C SER A 551 6.23 10.97 31.87
N THR A 552 6.36 12.05 31.09
CA THR A 552 7.31 12.18 29.98
C THR A 552 8.72 12.62 30.40
N TYR A 553 8.94 12.90 31.69
CA TYR A 553 10.22 13.43 32.21
C TYR A 553 11.21 12.29 32.48
N ARG A 554 12.52 12.56 32.38
CA ARG A 554 13.59 11.58 32.64
C ARG A 554 14.47 11.96 33.83
N PRO A 555 15.16 11.00 34.45
CA PRO A 555 16.02 11.27 35.59
C PRO A 555 17.27 12.10 35.22
N LEU A 556 17.52 13.13 36.01
CA LEU A 556 18.82 13.77 36.19
C LEU A 556 19.42 13.28 37.52
N THR A 557 20.59 12.65 37.47
CA THR A 557 21.25 12.04 38.64
C THR A 557 22.43 12.89 39.16
N LEU A 558 22.51 13.08 40.48
CA LEU A 558 23.51 13.92 41.13
C LEU A 558 24.77 13.13 41.54
N ALA A 559 25.93 13.37 40.91
CA ALA A 559 27.18 12.68 41.30
C ALA A 559 27.61 12.98 42.75
N THR A 560 28.16 11.97 43.42
CA THR A 560 28.64 12.04 44.81
C THR A 560 30.10 12.46 44.89
N GLY A 561 30.36 13.59 45.56
CA GLY A 561 31.69 14.20 45.63
C GLY A 561 32.68 13.48 46.53
N GLY A 562 33.85 13.16 45.97
CA GLY A 562 34.96 12.50 46.66
C GLY A 562 34.79 10.98 46.76
N ASP A 563 34.05 10.38 45.84
CA ASP A 563 33.87 8.93 45.73
C ASP A 563 34.11 8.46 44.29
N VAL A 564 34.42 7.17 44.13
CA VAL A 564 34.27 6.49 42.84
C VAL A 564 32.82 6.02 42.79
N GLY A 565 32.04 6.61 41.88
CA GLY A 565 30.62 6.36 41.76
C GLY A 565 30.34 5.00 41.12
N PRO A 566 29.06 4.70 40.85
CA PRO A 566 28.70 3.59 39.99
C PRO A 566 29.49 3.64 38.68
N VAL A 567 30.29 2.62 38.45
CA VAL A 567 30.79 2.29 37.12
C VAL A 567 29.71 1.43 36.49
N VAL A 568 29.09 1.94 35.44
CA VAL A 568 27.88 1.41 34.79
C VAL A 568 28.17 1.08 33.32
N TYR A 569 27.28 0.32 32.70
CA TYR A 569 27.23 0.14 31.25
C TYR A 569 26.99 1.49 30.56
N ASP A 570 27.62 1.69 29.40
CA ASP A 570 27.52 2.92 28.59
C ASP A 570 27.12 2.60 27.13
N SER A 571 27.90 1.73 26.48
CA SER A 571 27.60 1.23 25.13
C SER A 571 28.34 -0.09 24.85
N HIS A 572 28.16 -0.66 23.65
CA HIS A 572 28.88 -1.85 23.21
C HIS A 572 29.28 -1.75 21.73
N THR A 573 30.06 -2.73 21.25
CA THR A 573 30.32 -2.97 19.83
C THR A 573 30.44 -4.47 19.61
N VAL A 574 29.66 -4.97 18.66
CA VAL A 574 29.70 -6.36 18.16
C VAL A 574 30.82 -6.47 17.13
N ASP A 575 31.69 -7.47 17.25
CA ASP A 575 32.63 -7.90 16.21
C ASP A 575 32.27 -9.34 15.80
N ASP A 576 31.43 -9.44 14.76
CA ASP A 576 30.89 -10.67 14.17
C ASP A 576 31.71 -11.12 12.94
N ASP A 577 32.98 -10.74 12.83
CA ASP A 577 33.78 -11.04 11.63
C ASP A 577 34.22 -12.52 11.53
N THR A 578 35.23 -12.83 10.69
CA THR A 578 35.73 -14.21 10.48
C THR A 578 37.19 -14.41 10.92
N ASN A 579 37.65 -13.59 11.86
CA ASN A 579 38.95 -13.63 12.52
C ASN A 579 38.81 -13.97 14.01
N GLY A 580 39.94 -14.18 14.70
CA GLY A 580 39.95 -14.37 16.16
C GLY A 580 39.28 -15.68 16.62
N GLN A 581 38.41 -15.54 17.61
CA GLN A 581 37.37 -16.46 18.07
C GLN A 581 36.00 -16.15 17.44
N SER A 582 35.81 -14.97 16.84
CA SER A 582 34.58 -14.61 16.11
C SER A 582 34.36 -15.45 14.84
N ASN A 583 33.08 -15.63 14.49
CA ASN A 583 32.62 -16.29 13.27
C ASN A 583 31.16 -15.90 13.02
N GLY A 584 30.96 -14.74 12.38
CA GLY A 584 29.68 -14.29 11.82
C GLY A 584 29.82 -13.83 10.36
N ASN A 585 29.04 -12.82 9.96
CA ASN A 585 28.98 -12.34 8.58
C ASN A 585 29.72 -11.00 8.32
N GLY A 586 29.89 -10.18 9.35
CA GLY A 586 30.59 -8.89 9.37
C GLY A 586 29.68 -7.66 9.22
N ASP A 587 28.44 -7.71 9.69
CA ASP A 587 27.48 -6.60 9.64
C ASP A 587 27.37 -5.79 10.94
N GLY A 588 27.88 -6.30 12.07
CA GLY A 588 27.79 -5.69 13.39
C GLY A 588 26.50 -6.03 14.16
N ILE A 589 25.73 -7.01 13.70
CA ILE A 589 24.52 -7.53 14.34
C ILE A 589 24.85 -8.90 14.96
N VAL A 590 24.12 -9.30 16.01
CA VAL A 590 24.23 -10.64 16.59
C VAL A 590 23.27 -11.56 15.84
N ASN A 591 23.75 -12.42 14.94
CA ASN A 591 22.90 -13.40 14.25
C ASN A 591 22.98 -14.79 14.90
N CYS A 592 21.90 -15.58 14.78
CA CYS A 592 21.88 -16.90 15.39
C CYS A 592 22.65 -17.97 14.59
N GLY A 593 23.44 -18.77 15.32
CA GLY A 593 24.48 -19.65 14.78
C GLY A 593 25.86 -19.00 14.65
N GLU A 594 26.00 -17.70 14.93
CA GLU A 594 27.28 -17.01 14.95
C GLU A 594 28.02 -17.18 16.29
N THR A 595 29.30 -16.83 16.27
CA THR A 595 30.13 -16.62 17.46
C THR A 595 30.64 -15.19 17.44
N ILE A 596 30.46 -14.46 18.53
CA ILE A 596 30.66 -13.00 18.63
C ILE A 596 31.83 -12.67 19.56
N GLU A 597 32.68 -11.73 19.16
CA GLU A 597 33.60 -11.01 20.05
C GLU A 597 32.97 -9.67 20.44
N LEU A 598 32.61 -9.49 21.72
CA LEU A 598 31.89 -8.30 22.20
C LEU A 598 32.79 -7.33 22.98
N TYR A 599 32.76 -6.06 22.58
CA TYR A 599 33.35 -4.94 23.31
C TYR A 599 32.26 -4.17 24.05
N VAL A 600 32.54 -3.73 25.29
CA VAL A 600 31.60 -3.05 26.18
C VAL A 600 32.30 -1.86 26.83
N ASP A 601 31.77 -0.66 26.59
CA ASP A 601 32.19 0.58 27.26
C ASP A 601 31.49 0.73 28.61
N LEU A 602 32.24 1.21 29.61
CA LEU A 602 31.73 1.53 30.93
C LEU A 602 31.94 3.01 31.27
N TYR A 603 30.93 3.65 31.87
CA TYR A 603 30.95 5.03 32.34
C TYR A 603 31.10 5.11 33.85
N ASN A 604 32.00 5.97 34.36
CA ASN A 604 32.20 6.20 35.79
C ASN A 604 31.41 7.45 36.25
N GLN A 605 30.27 7.25 36.91
CA GLN A 605 29.41 8.31 37.47
C GLN A 605 30.03 9.07 38.69
N GLY A 606 31.27 8.75 39.07
CA GLY A 606 31.97 9.33 40.22
C GLY A 606 32.67 10.66 39.97
N SER A 607 33.27 11.21 41.03
CA SER A 607 34.25 12.31 40.92
C SER A 607 35.69 11.82 40.77
N ASP A 608 36.00 10.70 41.41
CA ASP A 608 37.36 10.16 41.49
C ASP A 608 37.57 9.06 40.44
N THR A 609 38.83 8.88 40.02
CA THR A 609 39.22 7.85 39.05
C THR A 609 39.00 6.46 39.63
N ALA A 610 38.17 5.64 38.96
CA ALA A 610 38.10 4.20 39.19
C ALA A 610 39.41 3.57 38.70
N THR A 611 40.15 2.86 39.55
CA THR A 611 41.45 2.27 39.17
C THR A 611 41.44 0.75 39.26
N GLY A 612 42.15 0.10 38.35
CA GLY A 612 42.15 -1.37 38.27
C GLY A 612 40.76 -1.94 37.98
N VAL A 613 39.99 -1.26 37.12
CA VAL A 613 38.62 -1.64 36.76
C VAL A 613 38.62 -2.98 35.99
N ASN A 614 37.64 -3.83 36.29
CA ASN A 614 37.45 -5.15 35.70
C ASN A 614 35.97 -5.53 35.77
N ALA A 615 35.36 -5.93 34.64
CA ALA A 615 34.01 -6.49 34.62
C ALA A 615 34.01 -8.02 34.44
N ILE A 616 32.94 -8.67 34.87
CA ILE A 616 32.62 -10.06 34.60
C ILE A 616 31.23 -10.08 33.95
N ILE A 617 31.12 -10.63 32.75
CA ILE A 617 29.82 -10.80 32.07
C ILE A 617 29.23 -12.17 32.42
N SER A 618 27.90 -12.24 32.54
CA SER A 618 27.17 -13.50 32.59
C SER A 618 25.76 -13.38 32.01
N THR A 619 25.18 -14.50 31.61
CA THR A 619 23.76 -14.58 31.26
C THR A 619 23.16 -15.88 31.79
N GLY A 620 21.84 -15.87 31.99
CA GLY A 620 21.02 -17.06 32.25
C GLY A 620 20.27 -17.57 31.02
N ASP A 621 20.47 -16.95 29.85
CA ASP A 621 19.71 -17.23 28.64
C ASP A 621 19.98 -18.64 28.08
N PRO A 622 18.94 -19.43 27.71
CA PRO A 622 19.11 -20.78 27.18
C PRO A 622 19.68 -20.84 25.75
N TYR A 623 19.64 -19.74 24.99
CA TYR A 623 20.09 -19.66 23.60
C TYR A 623 21.57 -19.26 23.47
N VAL A 624 22.21 -18.79 24.55
CA VAL A 624 23.69 -18.66 24.60
C VAL A 624 24.30 -20.03 24.90
N THR A 625 24.64 -20.77 23.84
CA THR A 625 25.12 -22.17 23.91
C THR A 625 26.52 -22.27 24.52
N TRP A 626 27.33 -21.24 24.27
CA TRP A 626 28.69 -21.07 24.79
C TRP A 626 28.89 -19.63 25.21
N LEU A 627 29.50 -19.45 26.38
CA LEU A 627 29.89 -18.15 26.92
C LEU A 627 31.34 -18.30 27.45
N TYR A 628 32.23 -17.44 26.97
CA TYR A 628 33.66 -17.53 27.21
C TYR A 628 34.31 -16.13 27.31
N ASN A 629 35.61 -16.10 27.56
CA ASN A 629 36.40 -14.91 27.91
C ASN A 629 35.73 -13.96 28.94
N THR A 630 34.94 -14.52 29.87
CA THR A 630 33.90 -13.79 30.65
C THR A 630 34.43 -12.83 31.73
N THR A 631 35.66 -12.32 31.63
CA THR A 631 36.29 -11.45 32.62
C THR A 631 37.34 -10.60 31.94
N SER A 632 37.09 -9.29 31.85
CA SER A 632 37.97 -8.36 31.16
C SER A 632 38.40 -7.18 32.02
N GLY A 633 39.63 -6.72 31.80
CA GLY A 633 40.18 -5.53 32.42
C GLY A 633 39.78 -4.26 31.65
N TYR A 634 39.90 -3.13 32.33
CA TYR A 634 39.58 -1.81 31.78
C TYR A 634 40.73 -0.82 32.09
N PRO A 635 40.83 0.31 31.37
CA PRO A 635 41.71 1.40 31.76
C PRO A 635 41.30 2.00 33.13
N ASP A 636 42.18 2.81 33.72
CA ASP A 636 41.78 3.65 34.86
C ASP A 636 40.78 4.71 34.37
N ILE A 637 39.49 4.58 34.72
CA ILE A 637 38.39 5.42 34.19
C ILE A 637 38.24 6.69 35.06
N PRO A 638 38.47 7.91 34.53
CA PRO A 638 38.25 9.16 35.27
C PRO A 638 36.79 9.32 35.72
N GLY A 639 36.54 10.07 36.79
CA GLY A 639 35.18 10.48 37.13
C GLY A 639 34.57 11.30 35.99
N GLY A 640 33.35 10.97 35.58
CA GLY A 640 32.70 11.57 34.41
C GLY A 640 33.29 11.16 33.06
N GLY A 641 34.03 10.03 32.99
CA GLY A 641 34.61 9.50 31.76
C GLY A 641 34.20 8.05 31.48
N THR A 642 34.42 7.61 30.23
CA THR A 642 34.17 6.25 29.74
C THR A 642 35.47 5.46 29.54
N GLY A 643 35.35 4.14 29.36
CA GLY A 643 36.44 3.29 28.88
C GLY A 643 35.99 1.89 28.47
N THR A 644 36.61 1.37 27.41
CA THR A 644 36.39 0.05 26.81
C THR A 644 37.15 -1.06 27.54
N ASN A 645 36.67 -2.30 27.44
CA ASN A 645 37.38 -3.50 27.84
C ASN A 645 38.71 -3.69 27.07
N THR A 646 39.72 -4.31 27.71
CA THR A 646 41.05 -4.57 27.11
C THR A 646 41.13 -5.88 26.34
N ASP A 647 40.23 -6.79 26.67
CA ASP A 647 40.05 -8.11 26.07
C ASP A 647 38.52 -8.28 25.84
N ASP A 648 38.13 -8.94 24.76
CA ASP A 648 36.75 -9.22 24.34
C ASP A 648 35.94 -10.09 25.34
N PHE A 649 34.62 -10.13 25.17
CA PHE A 649 33.73 -11.13 25.74
C PHE A 649 33.18 -12.04 24.63
N ASP A 650 33.36 -13.36 24.74
CA ASP A 650 33.01 -14.32 23.68
C ASP A 650 31.65 -14.99 23.95
N PHE A 651 30.77 -15.09 22.95
CA PHE A 651 29.59 -15.97 23.05
C PHE A 651 29.15 -16.60 21.71
N GLU A 652 28.47 -17.74 21.78
CA GLU A 652 27.87 -18.47 20.65
C GLU A 652 26.34 -18.49 20.82
N VAL A 653 25.61 -18.19 19.75
CA VAL A 653 24.13 -18.14 19.74
C VAL A 653 23.56 -19.38 19.06
N ASP A 654 22.58 -20.04 19.66
CA ASP A 654 21.99 -21.28 19.12
C ASP A 654 21.29 -21.01 17.76
N PRO A 655 21.55 -21.79 16.70
CA PRO A 655 20.84 -21.66 15.42
C PRO A 655 19.30 -21.85 15.47
N SER A 656 18.75 -22.27 16.63
CA SER A 656 17.30 -22.37 16.88
C SER A 656 16.74 -21.24 17.76
N THR A 657 17.49 -20.16 17.95
CA THR A 657 17.02 -18.92 18.57
C THR A 657 15.86 -18.33 17.75
N PRO A 658 14.80 -17.76 18.37
CA PRO A 658 13.77 -17.01 17.64
C PRO A 658 14.32 -15.69 17.07
N ASN A 659 13.85 -15.28 15.90
CA ASN A 659 14.15 -13.94 15.37
C ASN A 659 13.62 -12.85 16.32
N GLY A 660 14.41 -11.82 16.60
CA GLY A 660 14.07 -10.77 17.56
C GLY A 660 14.12 -11.21 19.03
N HIS A 661 14.70 -12.38 19.34
CA HIS A 661 14.96 -12.77 20.73
C HIS A 661 15.97 -11.83 21.38
N ILE A 662 15.78 -11.50 22.66
CA ILE A 662 16.64 -10.58 23.39
C ILE A 662 17.46 -11.35 24.42
N ILE A 663 18.79 -11.36 24.27
CA ILE A 663 19.73 -11.93 25.23
C ILE A 663 20.03 -10.87 26.31
N HIS A 664 19.63 -11.17 27.54
CA HIS A 664 19.95 -10.34 28.70
C HIS A 664 21.33 -10.70 29.28
N PHE A 665 22.18 -9.70 29.52
CA PHE A 665 23.51 -9.88 30.13
C PHE A 665 23.67 -9.10 31.45
N ASP A 666 24.01 -9.82 32.52
CA ASP A 666 24.46 -9.27 33.80
C ASP A 666 25.95 -8.87 33.74
N LEU A 667 26.32 -7.71 34.30
CA LEU A 667 27.70 -7.22 34.45
C LEU A 667 28.09 -7.04 35.93
N ASP A 668 29.03 -7.86 36.42
CA ASP A 668 29.65 -7.79 37.75
C ASP A 668 30.92 -6.89 37.69
N ILE A 669 30.77 -5.58 37.94
CA ILE A 669 31.82 -4.57 37.73
C ILE A 669 32.60 -4.30 39.04
N ASN A 670 33.94 -4.31 38.97
CA ASN A 670 34.82 -4.22 40.15
C ASN A 670 35.98 -3.23 39.91
N ALA A 671 36.41 -2.51 40.96
CA ALA A 671 37.58 -1.63 40.97
C ALA A 671 38.31 -1.68 42.33
N ASP A 672 39.49 -1.04 42.46
CA ASP A 672 40.20 -0.91 43.75
C ASP A 672 39.36 -0.20 44.84
N GLN A 673 38.40 0.64 44.44
CA GLN A 673 37.58 1.49 45.31
C GLN A 673 36.20 0.91 45.64
N GLY A 674 35.61 0.09 44.77
CA GLY A 674 34.22 -0.34 44.87
C GLY A 674 33.86 -1.51 43.95
N SER A 675 32.59 -1.90 43.99
CA SER A 675 32.02 -2.96 43.16
C SER A 675 30.54 -2.68 42.93
N TRP A 676 30.10 -2.80 41.69
CA TRP A 676 28.77 -2.44 41.21
C TRP A 676 28.24 -3.56 40.31
N THR A 677 26.94 -3.53 40.03
CA THR A 677 26.26 -4.51 39.18
C THR A 677 25.35 -3.77 38.24
N ASP A 678 25.38 -4.12 36.97
CA ASP A 678 24.56 -3.52 35.92
C ASP A 678 24.11 -4.59 34.93
N SER A 679 23.29 -4.22 33.94
CA SER A 679 22.82 -5.15 32.91
C SER A 679 22.48 -4.46 31.59
N PHE A 680 22.65 -5.17 30.48
CA PHE A 680 22.26 -4.71 29.14
C PHE A 680 21.64 -5.84 28.33
N ASP A 681 20.93 -5.47 27.27
CA ASP A 681 20.18 -6.38 26.40
C ASP A 681 20.76 -6.32 24.98
N LEU A 682 20.90 -7.48 24.31
CA LEU A 682 21.26 -7.58 22.89
C LEU A 682 20.15 -8.31 22.10
N PRO A 683 19.59 -7.72 21.02
CA PRO A 683 18.67 -8.42 20.13
C PRO A 683 19.44 -9.40 19.22
N VAL A 684 18.76 -10.48 18.83
CA VAL A 684 19.28 -11.51 17.92
C VAL A 684 18.49 -11.50 16.62
N ALA A 685 19.19 -11.36 15.50
CA ALA A 685 18.64 -11.62 14.16
C ALA A 685 18.77 -13.11 13.79
N CYS A 686 17.78 -13.67 13.11
CA CYS A 686 17.80 -15.07 12.67
C CYS A 686 17.48 -15.23 11.18
N ILE A 687 17.83 -14.22 10.39
CA ILE A 687 17.51 -14.12 8.96
C ILE A 687 18.64 -14.78 8.15
N GLY A 688 18.85 -16.07 8.40
CA GLY A 688 19.59 -16.93 7.48
C GLY A 688 18.72 -17.22 6.25
N GLN A 689 18.68 -16.28 5.30
CA GLN A 689 17.84 -16.37 4.11
C GLN A 689 18.13 -17.68 3.36
N ALA A 690 17.10 -18.53 3.24
CA ALA A 690 17.18 -19.78 2.48
C ALA A 690 17.25 -19.47 0.97
N SER A 691 17.64 -20.40 0.12
CA SER A 691 17.49 -20.17 -1.34
C SER A 691 16.07 -20.40 -1.84
N TRP A 692 15.27 -21.21 -1.15
CA TRP A 692 13.84 -21.37 -1.45
C TRP A 692 12.99 -21.49 -0.18
N THR A 693 11.81 -20.90 -0.22
CA THR A 693 10.70 -21.22 0.68
C THR A 693 9.53 -21.75 -0.14
N PHE A 694 9.21 -23.02 0.08
CA PHE A 694 8.18 -23.76 -0.63
C PHE A 694 6.95 -23.86 0.29
N LEU A 695 5.94 -23.05 -0.02
CA LEU A 695 4.70 -22.89 0.72
C LEU A 695 3.60 -23.74 0.08
N VAL A 696 2.96 -24.62 0.85
CA VAL A 696 1.79 -25.38 0.39
C VAL A 696 0.57 -24.99 1.22
N TYR A 697 -0.41 -24.40 0.52
CA TYR A 697 -1.74 -24.13 1.00
C TYR A 697 -2.58 -25.40 0.72
N LEU A 698 -2.69 -26.24 1.75
CA LEU A 698 -3.09 -27.64 1.65
C LEU A 698 -4.49 -27.80 2.24
N ASP A 699 -5.51 -27.53 1.43
CA ASP A 699 -6.90 -27.57 1.90
C ASP A 699 -7.44 -29.00 1.95
N GLY A 700 -7.44 -29.56 3.17
CA GLY A 700 -8.05 -30.86 3.46
C GLY A 700 -9.46 -30.75 4.06
N ASP A 701 -10.11 -29.58 4.06
CA ASP A 701 -11.48 -29.42 4.58
C ASP A 701 -12.56 -29.82 3.56
N ASN A 702 -12.36 -30.94 2.85
CA ASN A 702 -13.35 -31.55 1.97
C ASN A 702 -13.08 -33.07 1.77
N ASN A 703 -13.60 -33.66 0.69
CA ASN A 703 -13.41 -35.09 0.40
C ASN A 703 -11.96 -35.53 0.11
N LEU A 704 -10.99 -34.62 -0.06
CA LEU A 704 -9.60 -34.96 -0.38
C LEU A 704 -8.69 -35.12 0.87
N GLU A 705 -9.24 -35.02 2.09
CA GLU A 705 -8.51 -35.15 3.37
C GLU A 705 -7.52 -36.34 3.45
N GLU A 706 -7.85 -37.49 2.83
CA GLU A 706 -6.96 -38.68 2.80
C GLU A 706 -5.70 -38.45 1.94
N ALA A 707 -5.80 -37.70 0.84
CA ALA A 707 -4.67 -37.35 -0.03
C ALA A 707 -3.78 -36.26 0.60
N ALA A 708 -4.38 -35.20 1.14
CA ALA A 708 -3.65 -34.12 1.83
C ALA A 708 -2.75 -34.64 2.97
N ILE A 709 -3.15 -35.75 3.62
CA ILE A 709 -2.37 -36.41 4.67
C ILE A 709 -1.22 -37.23 4.09
N ASP A 710 -1.39 -37.90 2.96
CA ASP A 710 -0.30 -38.63 2.29
C ASP A 710 0.70 -37.64 1.64
N ASP A 711 0.26 -36.53 1.06
CA ASP A 711 1.14 -35.45 0.53
C ASP A 711 1.96 -34.77 1.64
N PHE A 712 1.35 -34.52 2.81
CA PHE A 712 2.10 -34.09 3.98
C PHE A 712 3.21 -35.10 4.35
N LEU A 713 2.97 -36.40 4.19
CA LEU A 713 3.93 -37.46 4.48
C LEU A 713 5.00 -37.62 3.38
N GLU A 714 4.67 -37.32 2.12
CA GLU A 714 5.63 -37.18 1.01
C GLU A 714 6.60 -36.03 1.27
N MET A 715 6.09 -34.83 1.55
CA MET A 715 6.88 -33.66 1.96
C MET A 715 7.74 -33.96 3.19
N ALA A 716 7.16 -34.63 4.20
CA ALA A 716 7.86 -35.04 5.40
C ALA A 716 8.89 -36.16 5.19
N SER A 717 8.88 -36.87 4.06
CA SER A 717 9.93 -37.83 3.73
C SER A 717 11.26 -37.13 3.40
N VAL A 718 11.19 -35.90 2.88
CA VAL A 718 12.32 -35.01 2.58
C VAL A 718 12.62 -34.10 3.78
N GLY A 719 11.69 -33.19 4.10
CA GLY A 719 11.81 -32.19 5.18
C GLY A 719 12.75 -31.02 4.88
N SER A 720 12.51 -29.88 5.56
CA SER A 720 13.29 -28.64 5.42
C SER A 720 14.74 -28.80 5.87
N ASP A 721 15.66 -28.08 5.23
CA ASP A 721 17.07 -27.99 5.63
C ASP A 721 17.50 -26.55 5.97
N SER A 722 18.71 -26.13 5.59
CA SER A 722 19.25 -24.77 5.74
C SER A 722 19.20 -23.92 4.45
N ASN A 723 18.78 -24.50 3.33
CA ASN A 723 18.72 -23.85 2.01
C ASN A 723 17.29 -23.90 1.43
N VAL A 724 16.44 -24.80 1.93
CA VAL A 724 15.04 -24.92 1.54
C VAL A 724 14.15 -25.02 2.80
N ASN A 725 13.22 -24.09 2.96
CA ASN A 725 12.09 -24.23 3.87
C ASN A 725 10.94 -24.94 3.13
N ILE A 726 10.30 -25.90 3.79
CA ILE A 726 9.06 -26.53 3.33
C ILE A 726 8.00 -26.23 4.40
N VAL A 727 6.99 -25.45 4.03
CA VAL A 727 6.06 -24.80 4.96
C VAL A 727 4.65 -25.10 4.51
N VAL A 728 3.79 -25.58 5.41
CA VAL A 728 2.46 -26.08 5.07
C VAL A 728 1.41 -25.48 6.01
N GLN A 729 0.34 -24.94 5.45
CA GLN A 729 -0.93 -24.73 6.15
C GLN A 729 -1.88 -25.84 5.72
N LEU A 730 -2.19 -26.76 6.63
CA LEU A 730 -3.08 -27.89 6.40
C LEU A 730 -4.38 -27.68 7.17
N ASP A 731 -5.53 -27.73 6.48
CA ASP A 731 -6.84 -27.90 7.11
C ASP A 731 -7.38 -29.34 7.00
N ARG A 732 -8.42 -29.67 7.78
CA ARG A 732 -9.02 -31.01 7.89
C ARG A 732 -10.49 -30.98 8.31
N ILE A 733 -11.32 -31.67 7.54
CA ILE A 733 -12.74 -31.90 7.85
C ILE A 733 -12.96 -33.03 8.87
N PRO A 734 -14.07 -33.04 9.65
CA PRO A 734 -14.50 -34.23 10.37
C PRO A 734 -15.03 -35.35 9.45
N GLY A 735 -14.13 -36.25 9.02
CA GLY A 735 -14.47 -37.68 8.94
C GLY A 735 -14.34 -38.39 7.59
N TYR A 736 -13.43 -37.98 6.71
CA TYR A 736 -12.94 -38.89 5.66
C TYR A 736 -11.77 -39.73 6.20
N ASP A 737 -10.80 -39.11 6.87
CA ASP A 737 -9.75 -39.75 7.66
C ASP A 737 -10.03 -39.66 9.19
N SER A 738 -9.28 -40.42 10.00
CA SER A 738 -9.25 -40.36 11.47
C SER A 738 -7.86 -40.67 12.06
N SER A 739 -6.81 -40.53 11.25
CA SER A 739 -5.41 -40.70 11.59
C SER A 739 -4.79 -39.42 12.17
N TYR A 740 -3.59 -39.55 12.75
CA TYR A 740 -2.76 -38.49 13.35
C TYR A 740 -3.38 -37.57 14.43
N GLY A 741 -4.68 -37.65 14.68
CA GLY A 741 -5.34 -36.99 15.80
C GLY A 741 -6.86 -36.89 15.68
N ASP A 742 -7.44 -37.04 14.47
CA ASP A 742 -8.88 -36.77 14.23
C ASP A 742 -9.21 -35.32 14.68
N TRP A 743 -8.45 -34.38 14.10
CA TRP A 743 -8.49 -32.94 14.42
C TRP A 743 -9.04 -32.15 13.24
N THR A 744 -9.81 -31.11 13.55
CA THR A 744 -10.57 -30.30 12.59
C THR A 744 -10.34 -28.84 12.96
N SER A 745 -9.44 -28.19 12.24
CA SER A 745 -8.95 -26.79 12.42
C SER A 745 -7.59 -26.63 11.76
N THR A 746 -7.42 -25.65 10.88
CA THR A 746 -6.19 -25.30 10.18
C THR A 746 -4.96 -25.20 11.09
N LYS A 747 -3.83 -25.78 10.66
CA LYS A 747 -2.55 -25.72 11.40
C LYS A 747 -1.37 -25.46 10.47
N ARG A 748 -0.41 -24.67 10.96
CA ARG A 748 0.83 -24.30 10.25
C ARG A 748 2.01 -25.14 10.72
N TYR A 749 2.82 -25.62 9.78
CA TYR A 749 3.97 -26.50 10.02
C TYR A 749 5.18 -26.06 9.19
N ARG A 750 6.39 -26.09 9.77
CA ARG A 750 7.65 -26.21 9.02
C ARG A 750 8.03 -27.68 8.99
N ILE A 751 7.95 -28.30 7.83
CA ILE A 751 8.08 -29.74 7.67
C ILE A 751 9.52 -30.18 7.99
N THR A 752 9.67 -31.29 8.72
CA THR A 752 10.98 -31.87 9.08
C THR A 752 11.03 -33.37 8.74
N PRO A 753 12.23 -33.95 8.56
CA PRO A 753 12.36 -35.33 8.08
C PRO A 753 11.71 -36.35 9.03
N GLY A 754 10.64 -37.01 8.57
CA GLY A 754 9.83 -37.95 9.34
C GLY A 754 8.76 -37.32 10.23
N MET A 755 8.39 -36.05 10.01
CA MET A 755 7.23 -35.40 10.66
C MET A 755 5.92 -36.14 10.35
N THR A 756 4.91 -35.97 11.20
CA THR A 756 3.53 -36.46 11.00
C THR A 756 2.53 -35.35 11.33
N PRO A 757 1.35 -35.26 10.67
CA PRO A 757 0.41 -34.15 10.82
C PRO A 757 -0.42 -34.28 12.10
N THR A 758 0.26 -34.20 13.25
CA THR A 758 -0.34 -34.24 14.60
C THR A 758 -0.30 -32.84 15.22
N PRO A 759 -1.28 -32.43 16.04
CA PRO A 759 -1.28 -31.10 16.66
C PRO A 759 -0.09 -30.81 17.59
N GLY A 760 0.64 -31.86 18.01
CA GLY A 760 1.88 -31.71 18.79
C GLY A 760 3.14 -31.42 17.98
N ASN A 761 3.04 -31.42 16.64
CA ASN A 761 4.11 -31.05 15.71
C ASN A 761 3.82 -29.73 14.96
N ALA A 762 2.64 -29.15 15.14
CA ALA A 762 2.27 -27.86 14.58
C ALA A 762 3.05 -26.73 15.26
N LEU A 763 3.38 -25.69 14.48
CA LEU A 763 3.93 -24.43 14.98
C LEU A 763 2.82 -23.55 15.56
N GLN A 764 1.69 -23.50 14.84
CA GLN A 764 0.54 -22.68 15.15
C GLN A 764 -0.75 -23.46 14.85
N ASP A 765 -1.75 -23.25 15.70
CA ASP A 765 -3.12 -23.74 15.57
C ASP A 765 -3.99 -22.48 15.47
N ILE A 766 -4.55 -22.19 14.29
CA ILE A 766 -5.27 -20.92 14.04
C ILE A 766 -6.78 -21.02 14.31
N GLY A 767 -7.29 -22.23 14.59
CA GLY A 767 -8.72 -22.53 14.63
C GLY A 767 -9.20 -23.12 13.31
N GLU A 768 -10.51 -23.16 13.09
CA GLU A 768 -11.08 -23.31 11.74
C GLU A 768 -10.85 -21.97 11.00
N ALA A 769 -10.37 -22.00 9.76
CA ALA A 769 -10.24 -20.82 8.90
C ALA A 769 -10.88 -21.13 7.54
N ASN A 770 -11.48 -20.11 6.90
CA ASN A 770 -12.08 -20.31 5.59
C ASN A 770 -10.96 -20.43 4.54
N MET A 771 -10.67 -21.63 4.07
CA MET A 771 -9.59 -21.84 3.09
C MET A 771 -9.95 -21.26 1.71
N GLY A 772 -11.24 -21.03 1.44
CA GLY A 772 -11.73 -20.28 0.27
C GLY A 772 -11.62 -18.75 0.39
N ASP A 773 -11.26 -18.19 1.55
CA ASP A 773 -11.14 -16.73 1.74
C ASP A 773 -9.75 -16.23 1.28
N PRO A 774 -9.66 -15.19 0.40
CA PRO A 774 -8.39 -14.65 -0.04
C PRO A 774 -7.51 -14.16 1.11
N GLN A 775 -8.10 -13.68 2.22
CA GLN A 775 -7.33 -13.25 3.39
C GLN A 775 -6.63 -14.43 4.06
N THR A 776 -7.23 -15.64 4.07
CA THR A 776 -6.60 -16.84 4.64
C THR A 776 -5.34 -17.26 3.85
N LEU A 777 -5.35 -17.06 2.52
CA LEU A 777 -4.18 -17.28 1.66
C LEU A 777 -3.12 -16.19 1.87
N ILE A 778 -3.51 -14.91 1.91
CA ILE A 778 -2.61 -13.77 2.17
C ILE A 778 -1.92 -13.96 3.54
N ASP A 779 -2.70 -14.19 4.60
CA ASP A 779 -2.24 -14.44 5.97
C ASP A 779 -1.31 -15.66 6.07
N PHE A 780 -1.40 -16.63 5.17
CA PHE A 780 -0.49 -17.77 5.11
C PHE A 780 0.82 -17.43 4.41
N VAL A 781 0.75 -16.87 3.20
CA VAL A 781 1.94 -16.59 2.38
C VAL A 781 2.77 -15.49 3.02
N GLN A 782 2.18 -14.38 3.48
CA GLN A 782 2.90 -13.31 4.19
C GLN A 782 3.58 -13.85 5.45
N TRP A 783 2.84 -14.56 6.31
CA TRP A 783 3.42 -15.21 7.49
C TRP A 783 4.55 -16.18 7.13
N GLY A 784 4.39 -16.93 6.03
CA GLY A 784 5.37 -17.86 5.50
C GLY A 784 6.66 -17.14 5.10
N MET A 785 6.57 -16.07 4.32
CA MET A 785 7.70 -15.23 3.92
C MET A 785 8.37 -14.57 5.12
N SER A 786 7.61 -13.99 6.06
CA SER A 786 8.15 -13.30 7.24
C SER A 786 8.84 -14.25 8.25
N ASN A 787 8.36 -15.48 8.41
CA ASN A 787 8.94 -16.46 9.34
C ASN A 787 10.00 -17.35 8.69
N TYR A 788 9.94 -17.51 7.36
CA TYR A 788 10.83 -18.34 6.56
C TYR A 788 11.32 -17.58 5.32
N PRO A 789 12.09 -16.51 5.48
CA PRO A 789 12.59 -15.71 4.37
C PRO A 789 13.55 -16.51 3.47
N ALA A 790 13.45 -16.28 2.17
CA ALA A 790 14.26 -16.94 1.14
C ALA A 790 14.61 -16.02 -0.04
N ASP A 791 15.58 -16.43 -0.86
CA ASP A 791 15.93 -15.81 -2.16
C ASP A 791 14.79 -15.95 -3.17
N HIS A 792 13.97 -17.01 -3.05
CA HIS A 792 12.88 -17.38 -3.95
C HIS A 792 11.68 -18.01 -3.21
N TYR A 793 10.47 -17.80 -3.72
CA TYR A 793 9.22 -18.33 -3.15
C TYR A 793 8.39 -19.14 -4.15
N ALA A 794 8.02 -20.36 -3.76
CA ALA A 794 7.03 -21.17 -4.46
C ALA A 794 5.76 -21.27 -3.61
N VAL A 795 4.62 -20.82 -4.15
CA VAL A 795 3.31 -20.93 -3.50
C VAL A 795 2.47 -21.97 -4.25
N ILE A 796 2.20 -23.10 -3.61
CA ILE A 796 1.38 -24.18 -4.16
C ILE A 796 0.00 -24.11 -3.53
N ILE A 797 -1.04 -23.99 -4.35
CA ILE A 797 -2.44 -24.10 -3.95
C ILE A 797 -2.89 -25.50 -4.38
N TRP A 798 -3.22 -26.32 -3.39
CA TRP A 798 -3.62 -27.72 -3.54
C TRP A 798 -5.09 -27.85 -3.16
N ASP A 799 -5.93 -28.38 -4.05
CA ASP A 799 -7.28 -28.92 -3.82
C ASP A 799 -7.95 -29.33 -5.17
N HIS A 800 -9.27 -29.56 -5.22
CA HIS A 800 -10.06 -29.45 -6.45
C HIS A 800 -9.81 -28.11 -7.17
N GLY A 801 -9.95 -28.16 -8.50
CA GLY A 801 -10.00 -26.97 -9.35
C GLY A 801 -11.08 -27.07 -10.41
N SER A 802 -11.35 -25.97 -11.09
CA SER A 802 -12.23 -25.93 -12.26
C SER A 802 -11.81 -24.94 -13.34
N GLY A 803 -10.64 -24.32 -13.23
CA GLY A 803 -10.31 -23.13 -14.00
C GLY A 803 -11.21 -21.95 -13.64
N TRP A 804 -11.36 -20.99 -14.55
CA TRP A 804 -12.01 -19.69 -14.28
C TRP A 804 -13.50 -19.72 -13.90
N ARG A 805 -14.19 -20.85 -14.08
CA ARG A 805 -15.65 -20.90 -14.25
C ARG A 805 -16.45 -21.20 -12.98
N LEU A 806 -17.15 -20.15 -12.52
CA LEU A 806 -18.26 -20.20 -11.58
C LEU A 806 -19.32 -21.28 -11.90
N ARG A 807 -19.85 -21.92 -10.86
CA ARG A 807 -20.88 -22.97 -11.00
C ARG A 807 -22.32 -22.40 -11.10
N PRO A 808 -23.16 -22.86 -12.04
CA PRO A 808 -24.59 -22.52 -12.05
C PRO A 808 -25.41 -23.12 -10.87
N GLU A 809 -26.37 -22.35 -10.36
CA GLU A 809 -27.02 -22.44 -9.04
C GLU A 809 -27.68 -23.77 -8.59
N GLU A 810 -27.97 -24.73 -9.48
CA GLU A 810 -28.98 -25.78 -9.17
C GLU A 810 -28.57 -26.84 -8.11
N LYS A 811 -27.36 -26.76 -7.53
CA LYS A 811 -26.91 -27.60 -6.40
C LYS A 811 -25.95 -26.81 -5.47
N PRO A 812 -25.94 -27.11 -4.16
CA PRO A 812 -25.01 -26.48 -3.22
C PRO A 812 -23.54 -26.86 -3.48
N LEU A 813 -22.66 -26.06 -2.87
CA LEU A 813 -21.19 -26.07 -2.95
C LEU A 813 -20.68 -25.48 -4.29
N ILE A 814 -19.70 -24.56 -4.23
CA ILE A 814 -19.30 -23.64 -5.31
C ILE A 814 -18.37 -24.36 -6.32
N LYS A 815 -17.73 -23.65 -7.27
CA LYS A 815 -16.61 -24.16 -8.07
C LYS A 815 -15.62 -23.08 -8.51
N ASP A 816 -14.50 -23.00 -7.80
CA ASP A 816 -13.31 -22.25 -8.21
C ASP A 816 -12.04 -23.08 -7.87
N ILE A 817 -11.19 -22.68 -6.91
CA ILE A 817 -10.07 -23.48 -6.32
C ILE A 817 -10.02 -23.35 -4.78
N ALA A 818 -9.46 -24.34 -4.07
CA ALA A 818 -9.40 -24.43 -2.60
C ALA A 818 -10.79 -24.41 -1.91
N TYR A 819 -11.43 -25.58 -1.91
CA TYR A 819 -12.83 -25.77 -1.54
C TYR A 819 -13.00 -26.21 -0.08
N ASP A 820 -13.53 -25.30 0.74
CA ASP A 820 -13.83 -25.53 2.16
C ASP A 820 -15.32 -25.95 2.35
N ASP A 821 -15.55 -27.23 2.66
CA ASP A 821 -16.90 -27.81 2.91
C ASP A 821 -17.53 -27.33 4.24
N THR A 822 -16.77 -26.83 5.24
CA THR A 822 -17.34 -26.41 6.54
C THR A 822 -17.70 -24.93 6.60
N SER A 823 -16.95 -24.06 5.92
CA SER A 823 -17.28 -22.64 5.69
C SER A 823 -18.48 -22.46 4.76
N GLY A 824 -18.78 -23.47 3.92
CA GLY A 824 -20.05 -23.56 3.19
C GLY A 824 -19.98 -24.23 1.82
N GLY A 825 -18.86 -24.86 1.49
CA GLY A 825 -18.44 -25.16 0.12
C GLY A 825 -17.95 -23.91 -0.59
N ASP A 826 -17.18 -23.07 0.12
CA ASP A 826 -16.60 -21.80 -0.36
C ASP A 826 -15.27 -22.04 -1.08
N ALA A 827 -14.86 -21.16 -1.99
CA ALA A 827 -13.65 -21.35 -2.80
C ALA A 827 -13.09 -20.03 -3.36
N LEU A 828 -11.77 -19.93 -3.47
CA LEU A 828 -11.04 -18.77 -4.00
C LEU A 828 -11.39 -18.54 -5.47
N ASN A 829 -12.23 -17.54 -5.75
CA ASN A 829 -12.62 -17.22 -7.12
C ASN A 829 -11.58 -16.37 -7.87
N MET A 830 -11.75 -16.17 -9.18
CA MET A 830 -10.69 -15.57 -10.00
C MET A 830 -10.35 -14.10 -9.62
N PRO A 831 -11.33 -13.21 -9.36
CA PRO A 831 -11.04 -11.91 -8.75
C PRO A 831 -10.36 -11.97 -7.37
N GLU A 832 -10.75 -12.91 -6.50
CA GLU A 832 -10.16 -13.08 -5.17
C GLU A 832 -8.71 -13.58 -5.23
N LEU A 833 -8.45 -14.57 -6.09
CA LEU A 833 -7.11 -15.06 -6.40
C LEU A 833 -6.25 -13.93 -6.99
N ARG A 834 -6.80 -13.11 -7.90
CA ARG A 834 -6.09 -11.93 -8.42
C ARG A 834 -5.74 -10.96 -7.29
N ASN A 835 -6.70 -10.58 -6.45
CA ASN A 835 -6.50 -9.67 -5.32
C ASN A 835 -5.48 -10.21 -4.30
N ALA A 836 -5.47 -11.52 -4.05
CA ALA A 836 -4.46 -12.14 -3.19
C ALA A 836 -3.06 -12.02 -3.80
N MET A 837 -2.88 -12.30 -5.10
CA MET A 837 -1.58 -12.19 -5.78
C MET A 837 -1.10 -10.74 -5.89
N ASP A 838 -2.02 -9.78 -6.05
CA ASP A 838 -1.74 -8.33 -6.05
C ASP A 838 -1.10 -7.88 -4.72
N ILE A 839 -1.77 -8.23 -3.60
CA ILE A 839 -1.31 -7.93 -2.24
C ILE A 839 -0.02 -8.67 -1.88
N LEU A 840 0.18 -9.88 -2.40
CA LEU A 840 1.36 -10.72 -2.13
C LEU A 840 2.60 -10.36 -2.95
N SER A 841 2.47 -9.55 -4.00
CA SER A 841 3.58 -9.14 -4.88
C SER A 841 3.79 -7.61 -4.94
N ASP A 842 3.15 -6.86 -4.04
CA ASP A 842 3.13 -5.39 -3.98
C ASP A 842 2.85 -4.75 -5.36
N GLY A 843 1.67 -5.03 -5.92
CA GLY A 843 1.28 -4.56 -7.26
C GLY A 843 2.03 -5.25 -8.42
N GLY A 844 2.80 -6.30 -8.13
CA GLY A 844 3.73 -6.92 -9.06
C GLY A 844 5.09 -6.23 -9.16
N LEU A 845 5.48 -5.46 -8.14
CA LEU A 845 6.85 -4.97 -8.00
C LEU A 845 7.83 -6.04 -7.50
N ASP A 846 7.34 -6.99 -6.70
CA ASP A 846 8.08 -8.17 -6.24
C ASP A 846 7.31 -9.46 -6.59
N PRO A 847 7.27 -9.87 -7.88
CA PRO A 847 6.49 -11.03 -8.32
C PRO A 847 6.92 -12.33 -7.67
N LEU A 848 5.96 -13.18 -7.29
CA LEU A 848 6.25 -14.53 -6.78
C LEU A 848 6.93 -15.37 -7.86
N ASP A 849 8.05 -16.01 -7.52
CA ASP A 849 8.82 -16.82 -8.48
C ASP A 849 7.97 -17.92 -9.13
N LEU A 850 7.20 -18.66 -8.32
CA LEU A 850 6.37 -19.74 -8.81
C LEU A 850 5.03 -19.83 -8.08
N VAL A 851 3.93 -19.83 -8.83
CA VAL A 851 2.61 -20.29 -8.35
C VAL A 851 2.29 -21.63 -8.98
N GLY A 852 2.00 -22.62 -8.15
CA GLY A 852 1.64 -23.97 -8.57
C GLY A 852 0.20 -24.29 -8.20
N PHE A 853 -0.51 -24.93 -9.12
CA PHE A 853 -1.84 -25.47 -8.88
C PHE A 853 -1.77 -27.00 -8.92
N ASP A 854 -1.76 -27.62 -7.74
CA ASP A 854 -2.00 -29.06 -7.59
C ASP A 854 -3.52 -29.26 -7.56
N ALA A 855 -4.13 -28.94 -8.72
CA ALA A 855 -5.57 -28.74 -8.86
C ALA A 855 -6.01 -28.85 -10.33
N CYS A 856 -7.20 -29.41 -10.52
CA CYS A 856 -7.76 -29.69 -11.85
C CYS A 856 -8.00 -28.43 -12.70
N LEU A 857 -7.65 -28.50 -13.99
CA LEU A 857 -8.07 -27.58 -15.05
C LEU A 857 -7.57 -26.12 -14.90
N MET A 858 -6.53 -25.88 -14.10
CA MET A 858 -5.97 -24.55 -13.86
C MET A 858 -4.95 -24.08 -14.92
N GLY A 859 -4.50 -24.99 -15.80
CA GLY A 859 -3.64 -24.69 -16.94
C GLY A 859 -4.40 -24.02 -18.09
N MET A 860 -4.83 -22.77 -17.92
CA MET A 860 -5.63 -22.05 -18.91
C MET A 860 -5.33 -20.56 -18.95
N ILE A 861 -5.50 -19.96 -20.13
CA ILE A 861 -5.15 -18.56 -20.40
C ILE A 861 -5.95 -17.57 -19.54
N GLU A 862 -7.17 -17.94 -19.14
CA GLU A 862 -8.04 -17.09 -18.31
C GLU A 862 -7.68 -17.11 -16.81
N VAL A 863 -6.93 -18.12 -16.37
CA VAL A 863 -6.28 -18.12 -15.05
C VAL A 863 -4.94 -17.38 -15.16
N ASP A 864 -4.17 -17.66 -16.20
CA ASP A 864 -2.84 -17.06 -16.41
C ASP A 864 -2.89 -15.52 -16.52
N ASP A 865 -3.88 -14.93 -17.20
CA ASP A 865 -4.04 -13.45 -17.29
C ASP A 865 -4.46 -12.80 -15.95
N GLN A 866 -5.01 -13.56 -15.00
CA GLN A 866 -5.27 -13.06 -13.63
C GLN A 866 -3.97 -12.96 -12.81
N LEU A 867 -2.98 -13.82 -13.09
CA LEU A 867 -1.70 -13.87 -12.39
C LEU A 867 -0.67 -12.85 -12.91
N ILE A 868 -0.92 -12.20 -14.05
CA ILE A 868 -0.07 -11.15 -14.61
C ILE A 868 -0.42 -9.81 -13.94
N PRO A 869 0.54 -9.00 -13.43
CA PRO A 869 2.01 -9.15 -13.50
C PRO A 869 2.67 -9.85 -12.28
N PHE A 870 1.87 -10.48 -11.40
CA PHE A 870 2.23 -10.85 -10.03
C PHE A 870 3.11 -12.11 -9.86
N VAL A 871 3.40 -12.86 -10.93
CA VAL A 871 4.07 -14.18 -10.87
C VAL A 871 5.04 -14.36 -12.05
N GLU A 872 6.25 -14.95 -11.84
CA GLU A 872 7.15 -15.33 -12.97
C GLU A 872 6.67 -16.61 -13.66
N VAL A 873 6.43 -17.69 -12.89
CA VAL A 873 6.10 -19.02 -13.42
C VAL A 873 4.80 -19.58 -12.86
N ARG A 874 3.87 -19.98 -13.74
CA ARG A 874 2.71 -20.82 -13.36
C ARG A 874 2.98 -22.28 -13.69
N VAL A 875 2.60 -23.19 -12.79
CA VAL A 875 2.49 -24.64 -13.07
C VAL A 875 1.06 -25.13 -12.81
N GLY A 876 0.49 -25.95 -13.70
CA GLY A 876 -0.87 -26.51 -13.52
C GLY A 876 -1.46 -27.18 -14.77
N SER A 877 -2.35 -28.17 -14.59
CA SER A 877 -2.86 -29.01 -15.69
C SER A 877 -4.01 -28.40 -16.51
N GLU A 878 -4.01 -28.68 -17.81
CA GLU A 878 -5.14 -28.41 -18.73
C GLU A 878 -6.35 -29.35 -18.50
N GLU A 879 -6.16 -30.41 -17.71
CA GLU A 879 -7.09 -31.54 -17.52
C GLU A 879 -7.34 -31.78 -16.02
N THR A 880 -8.15 -32.78 -15.64
CA THR A 880 -8.23 -33.23 -14.24
C THR A 880 -6.95 -33.94 -13.81
N GLU A 881 -6.40 -33.54 -12.66
CA GLU A 881 -5.26 -34.22 -12.02
C GLU A 881 -5.72 -35.49 -11.27
N PRO A 882 -4.84 -36.49 -11.05
CA PRO A 882 -5.17 -37.69 -10.27
C PRO A 882 -5.42 -37.43 -8.78
N TRP A 883 -5.97 -38.42 -8.08
CA TRP A 883 -6.27 -38.33 -6.65
C TRP A 883 -5.03 -38.17 -5.75
N ASP A 884 -3.88 -38.68 -6.18
CA ASP A 884 -2.67 -38.77 -5.35
C ASP A 884 -1.75 -37.53 -5.52
N GLY A 885 -2.27 -36.39 -5.99
CA GLY A 885 -1.58 -35.08 -6.06
C GLY A 885 -0.30 -35.03 -6.91
N TRP A 886 0.58 -34.07 -6.60
CA TRP A 886 1.94 -34.01 -7.12
C TRP A 886 2.90 -34.90 -6.33
N PRO A 887 3.93 -35.50 -6.98
CA PRO A 887 4.93 -36.31 -6.27
C PRO A 887 5.93 -35.42 -5.50
N TYR A 888 5.49 -34.90 -4.35
CA TYR A 888 6.26 -33.99 -3.50
C TYR A 888 7.59 -34.61 -3.04
N ASP A 889 7.67 -35.94 -2.87
CA ASP A 889 8.92 -36.60 -2.46
C ASP A 889 10.04 -36.43 -3.51
N GLY A 890 9.71 -36.51 -4.80
CA GLY A 890 10.61 -36.35 -5.93
C GLY A 890 10.96 -34.87 -6.16
N ILE A 891 9.95 -34.01 -6.21
CA ILE A 891 10.09 -32.57 -6.45
C ILE A 891 11.00 -31.93 -5.39
N LEU A 892 10.72 -32.18 -4.11
CA LEU A 892 11.47 -31.56 -3.00
C LEU A 892 12.83 -32.23 -2.80
N SER A 893 13.00 -33.51 -3.15
CA SER A 893 14.33 -34.15 -3.26
C SER A 893 15.20 -33.51 -4.34
N ALA A 894 14.61 -33.08 -5.47
CA ALA A 894 15.34 -32.39 -6.53
C ALA A 894 15.69 -30.94 -6.13
N LEU A 895 14.76 -30.22 -5.48
CA LEU A 895 14.97 -28.86 -4.99
C LEU A 895 16.08 -28.81 -3.91
N THR A 896 15.98 -29.61 -2.86
CA THR A 896 17.01 -29.70 -1.80
C THR A 896 18.37 -30.19 -2.31
N ALA A 897 18.41 -30.97 -3.39
CA ALA A 897 19.66 -31.39 -4.02
C ALA A 897 20.33 -30.32 -4.90
N ASN A 898 19.59 -29.27 -5.31
CA ASN A 898 20.08 -28.18 -6.14
C ASN A 898 19.34 -26.86 -5.83
N PRO A 899 19.47 -26.30 -4.62
CA PRO A 899 18.65 -25.17 -4.17
C PRO A 899 18.91 -23.85 -4.93
N THR A 900 19.98 -23.77 -5.74
CA THR A 900 20.25 -22.61 -6.62
C THR A 900 19.61 -22.77 -8.00
N MET A 901 18.41 -23.34 -8.08
CA MET A 901 17.62 -23.44 -9.33
C MET A 901 16.67 -22.25 -9.44
N SER A 902 16.39 -21.79 -10.67
CA SER A 902 15.38 -20.75 -10.93
C SER A 902 13.96 -21.33 -10.94
N ALA A 903 12.95 -20.46 -10.81
CA ALA A 903 11.53 -20.81 -10.94
C ALA A 903 11.23 -21.70 -12.14
N SER A 904 11.70 -21.29 -13.31
CA SER A 904 11.56 -22.01 -14.58
C SER A 904 12.24 -23.39 -14.60
N GLN A 905 13.28 -23.61 -13.77
CA GLN A 905 13.89 -24.93 -13.58
C GLN A 905 13.09 -25.80 -12.58
N LEU A 906 12.55 -25.20 -11.51
CA LEU A 906 11.66 -25.88 -10.57
C LEU A 906 10.36 -26.31 -11.25
N GLY A 907 9.72 -25.44 -12.03
CA GLY A 907 8.55 -25.76 -12.84
C GLY A 907 8.82 -26.88 -13.86
N THR A 908 9.99 -26.89 -14.50
CA THR A 908 10.40 -28.00 -15.38
C THR A 908 10.46 -29.34 -14.62
N ILE A 909 10.98 -29.33 -13.38
CA ILE A 909 11.09 -30.51 -12.53
C ILE A 909 9.72 -31.01 -12.07
N ILE A 910 8.82 -30.11 -11.67
CA ILE A 910 7.44 -30.45 -11.29
C ILE A 910 6.74 -31.19 -12.43
N VAL A 911 6.77 -30.63 -13.64
CA VAL A 911 6.14 -31.22 -14.84
C VAL A 911 6.76 -32.60 -15.17
N ASP A 912 8.08 -32.73 -15.12
CA ASP A 912 8.77 -33.99 -15.48
C ASP A 912 8.57 -35.11 -14.43
N GLU A 913 8.58 -34.81 -13.13
CA GLU A 913 8.34 -35.82 -12.08
C GLU A 913 6.86 -36.22 -12.01
N TYR A 914 5.92 -35.27 -12.13
CA TYR A 914 4.47 -35.56 -12.20
C TYR A 914 4.12 -36.44 -13.41
N HIS A 915 4.68 -36.17 -14.59
CA HIS A 915 4.45 -37.02 -15.77
C HIS A 915 5.09 -38.42 -15.61
N ALA A 916 6.17 -38.52 -14.83
CA ALA A 916 6.86 -39.77 -14.56
C ALA A 916 6.18 -40.65 -13.49
N SER A 917 5.53 -40.07 -12.47
CA SER A 917 4.85 -40.80 -11.39
C SER A 917 3.63 -41.58 -11.93
N TYR A 918 2.75 -40.90 -12.66
CA TYR A 918 1.51 -41.47 -13.20
C TYR A 918 1.70 -42.28 -14.49
N GLY A 919 2.80 -42.03 -15.21
CA GLY A 919 3.24 -42.89 -16.29
C GLY A 919 2.67 -42.52 -17.66
N ASN A 920 2.65 -41.23 -17.97
CA ASN A 920 2.35 -40.66 -19.29
C ASN A 920 0.88 -40.82 -19.76
N GLY A 921 -0.10 -40.57 -18.88
CA GLY A 921 -1.55 -40.54 -19.17
C GLY A 921 -2.22 -39.16 -19.04
N GLU A 922 -1.56 -38.22 -18.37
CA GLU A 922 -2.05 -36.97 -17.78
C GLU A 922 -1.49 -35.75 -18.55
N THR A 923 -1.96 -34.53 -18.31
CA THR A 923 -1.31 -33.30 -18.83
C THR A 923 -0.76 -32.45 -17.68
N GLN A 924 0.36 -31.78 -17.89
CA GLN A 924 0.96 -30.84 -16.93
C GLN A 924 1.86 -29.84 -17.69
N SER A 925 1.86 -28.57 -17.31
CA SER A 925 2.67 -27.53 -17.96
C SER A 925 3.20 -26.48 -17.00
N ALA A 926 4.37 -25.95 -17.33
CA ALA A 926 4.99 -24.77 -16.72
C ALA A 926 5.12 -23.66 -17.76
N VAL A 927 4.68 -22.45 -17.43
CA VAL A 927 4.67 -21.28 -18.34
C VAL A 927 5.36 -20.07 -17.71
N ASP A 928 6.12 -19.34 -18.53
CA ASP A 928 6.71 -18.02 -18.25
C ASP A 928 5.59 -16.99 -18.47
N LEU A 929 5.11 -16.38 -17.39
CA LEU A 929 4.04 -15.38 -17.38
C LEU A 929 4.52 -13.95 -17.72
N GLY A 930 5.82 -13.76 -17.96
CA GLY A 930 6.40 -12.49 -18.35
C GLY A 930 6.02 -12.04 -19.78
N THR A 931 6.90 -11.25 -20.42
CA THR A 931 6.61 -10.65 -21.75
C THR A 931 6.20 -11.69 -22.82
N ALA A 932 6.67 -12.94 -22.72
CA ALA A 932 6.29 -14.01 -23.64
C ALA A 932 4.79 -14.36 -23.56
N TYR A 933 4.19 -14.28 -22.38
CA TYR A 933 2.76 -14.52 -22.15
C TYR A 933 1.91 -13.31 -22.53
N SER A 934 2.37 -12.09 -22.25
CA SER A 934 1.70 -10.88 -22.75
C SER A 934 1.64 -10.85 -24.30
N ASP A 935 2.71 -11.32 -24.97
CA ASP A 935 2.75 -11.55 -26.42
C ASP A 935 1.85 -12.73 -26.89
N LEU A 936 1.42 -13.62 -26.00
CA LEU A 936 0.40 -14.65 -26.26
C LEU A 936 -1.00 -14.07 -26.17
N VAL A 937 -1.37 -13.41 -25.06
CA VAL A 937 -2.68 -12.77 -24.85
C VAL A 937 -2.96 -11.76 -25.98
N GLY A 938 -1.97 -10.93 -26.32
CA GLY A 938 -2.03 -10.02 -27.46
C GLY A 938 -2.18 -10.73 -28.82
N ALA A 939 -1.55 -11.90 -29.01
CA ALA A 939 -1.73 -12.70 -30.22
C ALA A 939 -3.13 -13.33 -30.30
N VAL A 940 -3.72 -13.74 -29.18
CA VAL A 940 -5.09 -14.29 -29.13
C VAL A 940 -6.13 -13.22 -29.44
N SER A 941 -6.02 -12.01 -28.87
CA SER A 941 -6.89 -10.88 -29.21
C SER A 941 -6.85 -10.53 -30.72
N ASN A 942 -5.65 -10.52 -31.30
CA ASN A 942 -5.47 -10.33 -32.75
C ASN A 942 -6.03 -11.50 -33.58
N PHE A 943 -6.00 -12.73 -33.05
CA PHE A 943 -6.57 -13.91 -33.70
C PHE A 943 -8.09 -13.88 -33.67
N ALA A 944 -8.70 -13.59 -32.52
CA ALA A 944 -10.14 -13.40 -32.37
C ALA A 944 -10.66 -12.29 -33.30
N THR A 945 -9.98 -11.14 -33.35
CA THR A 945 -10.25 -10.06 -34.31
C THR A 945 -10.25 -10.56 -35.76
N ALA A 946 -9.27 -11.38 -36.15
CA ALA A 946 -9.20 -11.97 -37.49
C ALA A 946 -10.31 -12.99 -37.75
N LEU A 947 -10.71 -13.76 -36.74
CA LEU A 947 -11.80 -14.73 -36.81
C LEU A 947 -13.17 -14.05 -36.92
N ILE A 948 -13.46 -12.99 -36.15
CA ILE A 948 -14.69 -12.16 -36.26
C ILE A 948 -14.88 -11.68 -37.70
N ASN A 949 -13.84 -11.08 -38.29
CA ASN A 949 -13.84 -10.64 -39.68
C ASN A 949 -14.01 -11.80 -40.69
N GLY A 950 -13.67 -13.02 -40.28
CA GLY A 950 -13.81 -14.26 -41.07
C GLY A 950 -15.16 -14.95 -40.96
N VAL A 951 -15.89 -14.80 -39.84
CA VAL A 951 -17.15 -15.51 -39.53
C VAL A 951 -18.15 -15.49 -40.70
N PRO A 952 -18.45 -14.34 -41.36
CA PRO A 952 -19.42 -14.28 -42.46
C PRO A 952 -19.03 -15.07 -43.72
N THR A 953 -17.80 -15.59 -43.79
CA THR A 953 -17.28 -16.37 -44.93
C THR A 953 -16.87 -17.80 -44.55
N TYR A 954 -16.30 -18.01 -43.35
CA TYR A 954 -15.59 -19.23 -42.97
C TYR A 954 -16.13 -19.92 -41.70
N CYS A 955 -17.30 -19.51 -41.17
CA CYS A 955 -17.89 -20.10 -39.97
C CYS A 955 -18.05 -21.64 -40.03
N SER A 956 -18.34 -22.22 -41.20
CA SER A 956 -18.42 -23.68 -41.35
C SER A 956 -17.05 -24.36 -41.20
N GLU A 957 -15.99 -23.74 -41.74
CA GLU A 957 -14.61 -24.17 -41.58
C GLU A 957 -14.12 -24.00 -40.12
N MET A 958 -14.56 -22.93 -39.42
CA MET A 958 -14.32 -22.71 -37.99
C MET A 958 -15.00 -23.78 -37.12
N ALA A 959 -16.26 -24.12 -37.39
CA ALA A 959 -16.96 -25.19 -36.68
C ALA A 959 -16.29 -26.56 -36.89
N ILE A 960 -15.78 -26.83 -38.11
CA ILE A 960 -15.01 -28.06 -38.40
C ILE A 960 -13.62 -28.04 -37.73
N ALA A 961 -13.04 -26.86 -37.48
CA ALA A 961 -11.83 -26.75 -36.67
C ALA A 961 -12.13 -27.09 -35.20
N ARG A 962 -13.14 -26.43 -34.62
CA ARG A 962 -13.59 -26.65 -33.24
C ARG A 962 -14.02 -28.10 -32.96
N SER A 963 -14.64 -28.77 -33.92
CA SER A 963 -15.03 -30.19 -33.81
C SER A 963 -13.85 -31.17 -33.96
N ARG A 964 -12.60 -30.68 -34.00
CA ARG A 964 -11.37 -31.47 -34.12
C ARG A 964 -10.31 -31.10 -33.10
N THR A 965 -10.42 -29.94 -32.46
CA THR A 965 -9.52 -29.52 -31.41
C THR A 965 -9.56 -30.50 -30.23
N GLN A 966 -8.41 -30.72 -29.61
CA GLN A 966 -8.33 -31.35 -28.29
C GLN A 966 -9.30 -30.67 -27.30
N MET A 967 -10.11 -31.48 -26.62
CA MET A 967 -10.98 -31.06 -25.51
C MET A 967 -10.53 -31.78 -24.24
N PHE A 968 -10.83 -31.17 -23.10
CA PHE A 968 -10.54 -31.70 -21.76
C PHE A 968 -11.84 -32.12 -21.03
N TYR A 969 -11.79 -32.45 -19.73
CA TYR A 969 -12.95 -32.91 -18.93
C TYR A 969 -14.24 -32.11 -19.16
N TYR A 970 -14.17 -30.78 -19.11
CA TYR A 970 -15.23 -29.94 -19.65
C TYR A 970 -15.02 -29.82 -21.16
N THR A 971 -15.99 -30.30 -21.95
CA THR A 971 -15.93 -30.20 -23.42
C THR A 971 -15.93 -28.77 -23.94
N THR A 972 -16.15 -27.77 -23.08
CA THR A 972 -16.02 -26.33 -23.36
C THR A 972 -14.60 -25.80 -23.24
N TYR A 973 -13.67 -26.52 -22.59
CA TYR A 973 -12.25 -26.16 -22.55
C TYR A 973 -11.52 -26.90 -23.68
N VAL A 974 -10.71 -26.16 -24.44
CA VAL A 974 -9.99 -26.67 -25.61
C VAL A 974 -8.54 -26.23 -25.57
N ASP A 975 -7.65 -27.01 -26.20
CA ASP A 975 -6.27 -26.60 -26.40
C ASP A 975 -6.16 -25.40 -27.36
N LEU A 976 -5.51 -24.33 -26.92
CA LEU A 976 -5.39 -23.08 -27.65
C LEU A 976 -4.53 -23.21 -28.92
N TYR A 977 -3.46 -24.00 -28.86
CA TYR A 977 -2.54 -24.21 -29.97
C TYR A 977 -3.19 -25.06 -31.08
N ASP A 978 -3.83 -26.16 -30.74
CA ASP A 978 -4.51 -27.06 -31.66
C ASP A 978 -5.75 -26.38 -32.24
N PHE A 979 -6.45 -25.50 -31.51
CA PHE A 979 -7.50 -24.69 -32.14
C PHE A 979 -6.93 -23.81 -33.27
N ALA A 980 -5.84 -23.09 -33.00
CA ALA A 980 -5.15 -22.29 -34.01
C ALA A 980 -4.60 -23.17 -35.16
N TYR A 981 -4.09 -24.36 -34.87
CA TYR A 981 -3.63 -25.34 -35.87
C TYR A 981 -4.79 -25.85 -36.75
N GLN A 982 -5.89 -26.29 -36.17
CA GLN A 982 -7.07 -26.79 -36.88
C GLN A 982 -7.69 -25.70 -37.76
N ILE A 983 -7.74 -24.45 -37.29
CA ILE A 983 -8.13 -23.28 -38.08
C ILE A 983 -7.20 -23.13 -39.29
N ASN A 984 -5.88 -23.19 -39.10
CA ASN A 984 -4.91 -23.11 -40.19
C ASN A 984 -5.03 -24.30 -41.18
N GLN A 985 -5.59 -25.44 -40.75
CA GLN A 985 -5.91 -26.58 -41.63
C GLN A 985 -7.27 -26.47 -42.35
N GLN A 986 -8.28 -25.76 -41.81
CA GLN A 986 -9.62 -25.65 -42.41
C GLN A 986 -9.81 -24.36 -43.20
N VAL A 987 -9.39 -23.23 -42.64
CA VAL A 987 -9.62 -21.88 -43.18
C VAL A 987 -8.58 -21.58 -44.27
N SER A 988 -9.03 -20.91 -45.32
CA SER A 988 -8.19 -20.59 -46.51
C SER A 988 -7.70 -19.15 -46.56
N ASP A 989 -8.00 -18.35 -45.53
CA ASP A 989 -7.64 -16.94 -45.49
C ASP A 989 -6.21 -16.73 -45.00
N VAL A 990 -5.45 -15.94 -45.74
CA VAL A 990 -4.05 -15.65 -45.37
C VAL A 990 -4.00 -14.83 -44.06
N THR A 991 -5.01 -14.01 -43.76
CA THR A 991 -5.04 -13.16 -42.57
C THR A 991 -5.26 -14.00 -41.32
N ILE A 992 -6.31 -14.83 -41.33
CA ILE A 992 -6.67 -15.73 -40.22
C ILE A 992 -5.54 -16.73 -39.98
N ASN A 993 -5.02 -17.36 -41.03
CA ASN A 993 -3.92 -18.32 -40.90
C ASN A 993 -2.60 -17.66 -40.47
N THR A 994 -2.40 -16.35 -40.70
CA THR A 994 -1.26 -15.61 -40.13
C THR A 994 -1.44 -15.39 -38.63
N ALA A 995 -2.62 -14.97 -38.18
CA ALA A 995 -2.89 -14.75 -36.75
C ALA A 995 -2.91 -16.07 -35.95
N ALA A 996 -3.48 -17.15 -36.50
CA ALA A 996 -3.36 -18.49 -35.96
C ALA A 996 -1.90 -18.95 -35.83
N THR A 997 -1.05 -18.59 -36.81
CA THR A 997 0.39 -18.86 -36.73
C THR A 997 1.09 -17.98 -35.68
N ALA A 998 0.57 -16.79 -35.36
CA ALA A 998 1.08 -15.98 -34.25
C ALA A 998 0.81 -16.67 -32.91
N VAL A 999 -0.45 -17.04 -32.62
CA VAL A 999 -0.83 -17.79 -31.40
C VAL A 999 0.01 -19.05 -31.23
N MET A 1000 0.11 -19.88 -32.27
CA MET A 1000 0.96 -21.09 -32.23
C MET A 1000 2.43 -20.80 -31.90
N ASN A 1001 2.99 -19.68 -32.38
CA ASN A 1001 4.36 -19.28 -32.04
C ASN A 1001 4.46 -18.74 -30.61
N SER A 1002 3.50 -17.95 -30.13
CA SER A 1002 3.53 -17.37 -28.78
C SER A 1002 3.39 -18.45 -27.71
N VAL A 1003 2.53 -19.47 -27.88
CA VAL A 1003 2.46 -20.64 -26.97
C VAL A 1003 3.83 -21.33 -26.90
N ASN A 1004 4.50 -21.54 -28.04
CA ASN A 1004 5.86 -22.13 -28.09
C ASN A 1004 6.98 -21.23 -27.51
N ASN A 1005 6.68 -19.97 -27.17
CA ASN A 1005 7.63 -19.06 -26.52
C ASN A 1005 7.37 -18.94 -25.01
N ALA A 1006 6.10 -19.01 -24.58
CA ALA A 1006 5.68 -18.87 -23.18
C ALA A 1006 5.73 -20.20 -22.41
N VAL A 1007 5.47 -21.34 -23.07
CA VAL A 1007 5.58 -22.66 -22.43
C VAL A 1007 7.05 -23.01 -22.20
N ILE A 1008 7.43 -23.14 -20.92
CA ILE A 1008 8.77 -23.54 -20.46
C ILE A 1008 8.94 -25.05 -20.64
N GLN A 1009 7.95 -25.81 -20.17
CA GLN A 1009 7.92 -27.27 -20.22
C GLN A 1009 6.46 -27.74 -20.27
N GLU A 1010 6.20 -28.79 -21.04
CA GLU A 1010 4.88 -29.40 -21.20
C GLU A 1010 5.05 -30.91 -21.38
N GLN A 1011 4.19 -31.70 -20.74
CA GLN A 1011 4.14 -33.15 -20.91
C GLN A 1011 2.69 -33.66 -20.90
N HIS A 1012 2.24 -34.26 -22.01
CA HIS A 1012 0.90 -34.83 -22.15
C HIS A 1012 0.90 -36.34 -22.44
N GLY A 1013 -0.04 -37.03 -21.81
CA GLY A 1013 -0.26 -38.45 -22.02
C GLY A 1013 -0.86 -38.78 -23.38
N SER A 1014 -0.71 -40.02 -23.83
CA SER A 1014 -1.14 -40.44 -25.18
C SER A 1014 -2.66 -40.42 -25.43
N SER A 1015 -3.46 -40.09 -24.41
CA SER A 1015 -4.89 -39.79 -24.47
C SER A 1015 -5.19 -38.38 -25.00
N TRP A 1016 -4.24 -37.45 -24.85
CA TRP A 1016 -4.38 -36.02 -25.10
C TRP A 1016 -3.42 -35.53 -26.23
N PRO A 1017 -3.39 -36.17 -27.41
CA PRO A 1017 -2.34 -35.98 -28.43
C PRO A 1017 -2.39 -34.64 -29.18
N GLY A 1018 -3.21 -33.69 -28.72
CA GLY A 1018 -3.26 -32.31 -29.18
C GLY A 1018 -3.15 -31.29 -28.04
N ALA A 1019 -2.70 -31.70 -26.86
CA ALA A 1019 -2.38 -30.82 -25.73
C ALA A 1019 -1.00 -30.15 -25.93
N HIS A 1020 -0.88 -28.90 -25.50
CA HIS A 1020 0.29 -28.02 -25.64
C HIS A 1020 0.46 -27.08 -24.44
N GLY A 1021 -0.25 -27.32 -23.32
CA GLY A 1021 0.02 -26.72 -22.02
C GLY A 1021 -0.73 -25.41 -21.70
N VAL A 1022 -1.64 -24.96 -22.56
CA VAL A 1022 -2.51 -23.79 -22.33
C VAL A 1022 -3.87 -24.04 -22.98
N SER A 1023 -4.87 -24.28 -22.13
CA SER A 1023 -6.27 -24.39 -22.56
C SER A 1023 -6.95 -23.01 -22.61
N ILE A 1024 -8.11 -22.96 -23.27
CA ILE A 1024 -8.97 -21.77 -23.40
C ILE A 1024 -10.45 -22.19 -23.47
N TYR A 1025 -11.36 -21.33 -23.01
CA TYR A 1025 -12.80 -21.52 -23.15
C TYR A 1025 -13.27 -21.29 -24.58
N PHE A 1026 -13.91 -22.32 -25.14
CA PHE A 1026 -14.68 -22.22 -26.37
C PHE A 1026 -15.84 -23.25 -26.34
N PRO A 1027 -17.07 -22.85 -25.96
CA PRO A 1027 -18.23 -23.73 -26.00
C PRO A 1027 -18.58 -24.19 -27.44
N GLU A 1028 -19.04 -25.45 -27.60
CA GLU A 1028 -19.38 -26.00 -28.92
C GLU A 1028 -20.67 -25.40 -29.50
N PHE A 1029 -21.58 -24.92 -28.64
CA PHE A 1029 -22.90 -24.40 -29.01
C PHE A 1029 -23.32 -23.24 -28.10
N GLU A 1030 -24.13 -22.33 -28.65
CA GLU A 1030 -24.66 -21.10 -28.03
C GLU A 1030 -25.16 -21.33 -26.58
N GLY A 1031 -26.08 -22.27 -26.38
CA GLY A 1031 -26.62 -22.62 -25.05
C GLY A 1031 -25.64 -23.37 -24.12
N GLY A 1032 -24.36 -23.38 -24.45
CA GLY A 1032 -23.24 -23.82 -23.59
C GLY A 1032 -22.28 -22.68 -23.23
N TYR A 1033 -22.49 -21.48 -23.79
CA TYR A 1033 -21.87 -20.23 -23.33
C TYR A 1033 -22.35 -19.90 -21.91
N ASP A 1034 -21.45 -19.38 -21.09
CA ASP A 1034 -21.74 -18.95 -19.73
C ASP A 1034 -21.67 -17.43 -19.66
N THR A 1035 -22.72 -16.80 -19.17
CA THR A 1035 -22.85 -15.33 -19.13
C THR A 1035 -21.88 -14.66 -18.16
N THR A 1036 -21.19 -15.43 -17.30
CA THR A 1036 -20.12 -14.92 -16.42
C THR A 1036 -18.77 -14.78 -17.13
N TYR A 1037 -18.64 -15.23 -18.39
CA TYR A 1037 -17.44 -15.06 -19.21
C TYR A 1037 -17.37 -13.70 -19.93
N ASP A 1038 -18.52 -13.09 -20.18
CA ASP A 1038 -18.70 -11.84 -20.90
C ASP A 1038 -17.89 -10.69 -20.24
N GLY A 1039 -17.03 -10.03 -21.03
CA GLY A 1039 -16.11 -9.00 -20.54
C GLY A 1039 -16.80 -7.81 -19.87
N SER A 1040 -18.08 -7.55 -20.19
CA SER A 1040 -18.91 -6.54 -19.50
C SER A 1040 -19.14 -6.80 -18.01
N GLN A 1041 -18.87 -8.03 -17.53
CA GLN A 1041 -19.03 -8.40 -16.13
C GLN A 1041 -17.77 -8.12 -15.29
N GLY A 1042 -16.65 -7.72 -15.90
CA GLY A 1042 -15.38 -7.45 -15.22
C GLY A 1042 -14.72 -8.66 -14.52
N TRP A 1043 -15.26 -9.87 -14.71
CA TRP A 1043 -14.85 -11.08 -13.99
C TRP A 1043 -13.44 -11.57 -14.37
N LEU A 1044 -13.07 -11.44 -15.64
CA LEU A 1044 -11.79 -11.90 -16.17
C LEU A 1044 -11.01 -10.76 -16.83
N GLN A 1045 -9.75 -10.59 -16.44
CA GLN A 1045 -8.80 -9.76 -17.18
C GLN A 1045 -8.74 -10.20 -18.65
N PHE A 1046 -8.73 -11.51 -18.92
CA PHE A 1046 -8.63 -12.04 -20.28
C PHE A 1046 -9.75 -11.57 -21.22
N THR A 1047 -11.01 -11.47 -20.76
CA THR A 1047 -12.12 -11.02 -21.62
C THR A 1047 -12.31 -9.51 -21.59
N ALA A 1048 -11.84 -8.80 -20.56
CA ALA A 1048 -11.68 -7.35 -20.62
C ALA A 1048 -10.55 -6.89 -21.58
N ASN A 1049 -9.48 -7.68 -21.70
CA ASN A 1049 -8.26 -7.35 -22.45
C ASN A 1049 -8.22 -7.93 -23.88
N THR A 1050 -9.07 -8.90 -24.23
CA THR A 1050 -9.03 -9.57 -25.54
C THR A 1050 -10.39 -9.67 -26.22
N GLN A 1051 -10.38 -9.63 -27.56
CA GLN A 1051 -11.59 -9.70 -28.40
C GLN A 1051 -12.19 -11.12 -28.52
N TRP A 1052 -11.98 -11.98 -27.51
CA TRP A 1052 -12.25 -13.43 -27.62
C TRP A 1052 -13.70 -13.80 -27.33
N ASP A 1053 -14.34 -13.17 -26.36
CA ASP A 1053 -15.74 -13.39 -26.02
C ASP A 1053 -16.69 -12.87 -27.10
N GLU A 1054 -16.49 -11.67 -27.66
CA GLU A 1054 -17.31 -11.20 -28.78
C GLU A 1054 -17.04 -11.98 -30.06
N TRP A 1055 -15.88 -12.65 -30.16
CA TRP A 1055 -15.68 -13.68 -31.18
C TRP A 1055 -16.52 -14.95 -30.92
N LEU A 1056 -16.62 -15.43 -29.68
CA LEU A 1056 -17.52 -16.55 -29.32
C LEU A 1056 -18.97 -16.21 -29.67
N HIS A 1057 -19.43 -14.99 -29.33
CA HIS A 1057 -20.75 -14.49 -29.74
C HIS A 1057 -20.90 -14.47 -31.28
N ALA A 1058 -19.97 -13.86 -32.02
CA ALA A 1058 -20.02 -13.82 -33.47
C ALA A 1058 -20.00 -15.23 -34.12
N PHE A 1059 -19.28 -16.19 -33.52
CA PHE A 1059 -19.26 -17.58 -33.97
C PHE A 1059 -20.63 -18.26 -33.77
N HIS A 1060 -21.29 -18.02 -32.64
CA HIS A 1060 -22.61 -18.61 -32.33
C HIS A 1060 -23.77 -17.96 -33.11
N ASP A 1061 -23.73 -16.64 -33.33
CA ASP A 1061 -24.69 -15.90 -34.18
C ASP A 1061 -24.64 -16.33 -35.66
N CYS A 1062 -23.62 -17.08 -36.08
CA CYS A 1062 -23.52 -17.58 -37.43
C CYS A 1062 -24.73 -18.46 -37.82
N PRO A 1063 -25.45 -18.15 -38.92
CA PRO A 1063 -26.55 -18.99 -39.40
C PRO A 1063 -26.04 -20.30 -40.03
N THR A 1064 -25.74 -21.28 -39.17
CA THR A 1064 -25.15 -22.59 -39.50
C THR A 1064 -26.09 -23.43 -40.37
N THR A 1065 -25.93 -23.32 -41.70
CA THR A 1065 -26.64 -24.18 -42.67
C THR A 1065 -25.98 -25.55 -42.85
N CYS A 1066 -25.67 -26.22 -41.74
CA CYS A 1066 -25.27 -27.62 -41.74
C CYS A 1066 -26.06 -28.39 -40.67
N ASN A 1067 -26.52 -29.60 -41.00
CA ASN A 1067 -27.12 -30.47 -39.99
C ASN A 1067 -26.01 -30.98 -39.06
N ASP A 1068 -26.40 -31.26 -37.81
CA ASP A 1068 -25.96 -32.44 -37.05
C ASP A 1068 -25.12 -33.43 -37.87
N LEU A 1069 -23.82 -33.49 -37.53
CA LEU A 1069 -22.85 -34.45 -38.07
C LEU A 1069 -22.54 -35.59 -37.08
N HIS A 1070 -23.24 -35.64 -35.93
CA HIS A 1070 -22.97 -36.55 -34.82
C HIS A 1070 -24.04 -37.64 -34.61
N GLU A 1071 -25.18 -37.62 -35.31
CA GLU A 1071 -26.13 -38.74 -35.39
C GLU A 1071 -25.90 -39.66 -36.62
N PRO A 1072 -25.40 -40.90 -36.45
CA PRO A 1072 -25.37 -41.90 -37.52
C PRO A 1072 -26.74 -42.54 -37.81
N ASN A 1073 -27.81 -42.20 -37.06
CA ASN A 1073 -28.92 -43.13 -36.85
C ASN A 1073 -30.32 -42.74 -37.38
N ASP A 1074 -30.78 -41.48 -37.34
CA ASP A 1074 -32.21 -41.18 -37.57
C ASP A 1074 -32.67 -41.25 -39.04
N SER A 1075 -32.77 -42.48 -39.54
CA SER A 1075 -33.81 -42.83 -40.49
C SER A 1075 -35.08 -43.23 -39.71
N ARG A 1076 -36.06 -42.31 -39.72
CA ARG A 1076 -37.31 -42.30 -38.92
C ARG A 1076 -38.24 -43.51 -39.15
N ALA A 1077 -37.81 -44.71 -38.76
CA ALA A 1077 -38.44 -45.98 -39.15
C ALA A 1077 -38.55 -47.05 -38.04
N GLU A 1078 -37.59 -47.19 -37.11
CA GLU A 1078 -37.53 -48.35 -36.20
C GLU A 1078 -37.48 -48.06 -34.68
N ALA A 1079 -37.76 -46.83 -34.23
CA ALA A 1079 -37.87 -46.52 -32.81
C ALA A 1079 -39.10 -47.21 -32.15
N THR A 1080 -38.85 -48.13 -31.21
CA THR A 1080 -39.88 -48.71 -30.33
C THR A 1080 -39.84 -48.06 -28.93
N PRO A 1081 -40.99 -47.72 -28.31
CA PRO A 1081 -40.99 -46.93 -27.09
C PRO A 1081 -40.69 -47.77 -25.84
N ILE A 1082 -39.64 -47.38 -25.11
CA ILE A 1082 -39.37 -47.80 -23.73
C ILE A 1082 -40.35 -47.06 -22.80
N ASN A 1083 -40.71 -47.65 -21.65
CA ASN A 1083 -41.62 -47.05 -20.67
C ASN A 1083 -40.90 -46.78 -19.34
N TYR A 1084 -41.40 -45.80 -18.60
CA TYR A 1084 -40.88 -45.33 -17.33
C TYR A 1084 -40.72 -46.48 -16.30
N GLY A 1085 -39.48 -46.84 -15.95
CA GLY A 1085 -39.18 -47.85 -14.93
C GLY A 1085 -37.87 -48.64 -15.06
N ASP A 1086 -37.17 -48.58 -16.20
CA ASP A 1086 -35.91 -49.32 -16.39
C ASP A 1086 -34.69 -48.53 -15.87
N THR A 1087 -33.83 -49.19 -15.09
CA THR A 1087 -32.60 -48.64 -14.52
C THR A 1087 -31.38 -48.93 -15.40
N LEU A 1088 -30.55 -47.92 -15.67
CA LEU A 1088 -29.21 -48.11 -16.23
C LEU A 1088 -28.21 -48.41 -15.09
N SER A 1089 -27.25 -49.28 -15.38
CA SER A 1089 -26.02 -49.46 -14.58
C SER A 1089 -24.87 -48.79 -15.31
N ALA A 1090 -23.99 -48.11 -14.57
CA ALA A 1090 -22.74 -47.62 -15.12
C ALA A 1090 -21.77 -48.79 -15.41
N ASP A 1091 -21.03 -48.63 -16.49
CA ASP A 1091 -19.66 -49.11 -16.77
C ASP A 1091 -18.96 -47.90 -17.44
#